data_AF-J0CL70-F1
#
_entry.id   AF-J0CL70-F1
#
_cell.length_a   1.000
_cell.length_b   1.000
_cell.length_c   1.000
_cell.angle_alpha   90.00
_cell.angle_beta   90.00
_cell.angle_gamma   90.00
#
_symmetry.space_group_name_H-M   'P 1'
#
loop_
_entity.id
_entity.type
_entity.pdbx_description
1 polymer ?
#
loop_
_entity_poly.entity_id
_entity_poly.type
_entity_poly.pdbx_seq_one_letter_code
_entity_poly.pdbx_strand_id
1 'polypeptide(L)'
;MAFKKTRLISRFISKGSFKLSKISKKIFTLNQILKREKPLKRHKKTKSIKKLSNRNKSFLKVSVLLIGALGGLSHLRASECRYWSWWSGYHDNIESGPNSPTHNSYCLFSSAQGSGTYYLNTLTTYSTGGASFTQKFNGGTLDIGGNIRFGGTGINGGDVGYITGTYDAQTINFNSSHLTTGNSYADGGGATLNFNATNNLTINQASFDNSDAGTQHSYMNFKGSNINVSGSSFKDDTDGGFNFSGSNNNSAISFNQTSFNQGTYHFSNSASSSFDNSNFNQGSYHFNSAQSTFENSNFNQGTYNFNNNASFNNDTFNQGTYNFNTNKVSFSGTNTLNSSSPFASLKGSVSFNSNAIFNLNQTLNDNQTYDILTTNGAIQYGVYQSYLWDLINYKGDKAISHVEVGNNTYDVTFDINGQDETLQETFNKQSIITQFLGDNLQQQAQKTYQEDLTNSQNALNKVANDNTIANNDTSYTQSKNATVAKDAQGLENTNQQIQKDEQALEKDLAQIKQLANSTTGFNEQAFNQAQKQEQQDEQTLQNDENAFNTEQEGLKQAIANAKHASPTPSHAPTPTKHTVQNTPPSQVPPTPPTQNLPKTNVWNGVYNLQNQTYSNKGVYYIDPNLSGQSGQSGNTLSTYTANLFGRSFGVNIQNGTLIIGNNTESVNDNGLIWIGH
;
A
#
# COMPACT_ATOMS: atom_id res chain seq x y z
N MET A 1 -17.40 1.13 -7.14
CA MET A 1 -18.85 1.23 -6.77
C MET A 1 -19.43 -0.04 -6.12
N ALA A 2 -18.79 -1.22 -6.24
CA ALA A 2 -19.25 -2.48 -5.66
C ALA A 2 -19.20 -2.54 -4.12
N PHE A 3 -18.19 -1.94 -3.47
CA PHE A 3 -17.95 -2.07 -2.02
C PHE A 3 -18.98 -1.41 -1.09
N LYS A 4 -19.58 -0.27 -1.48
CA LYS A 4 -20.73 0.30 -0.73
C LYS A 4 -22.00 -0.54 -0.90
N LYS A 5 -22.11 -1.28 -2.01
CA LYS A 5 -23.21 -2.22 -2.25
C LYS A 5 -23.02 -3.49 -1.43
N THR A 6 -21.84 -4.09 -1.33
CA THR A 6 -21.62 -5.35 -0.57
C THR A 6 -21.98 -5.24 0.93
N ARG A 7 -21.66 -4.10 1.58
CA ARG A 7 -22.03 -3.85 3.00
C ARG A 7 -23.50 -3.48 3.19
N LEU A 8 -24.17 -2.95 2.16
CA LEU A 8 -25.62 -2.76 2.13
C LEU A 8 -26.34 -4.08 1.88
N ILE A 9 -25.82 -4.90 0.96
CA ILE A 9 -26.31 -6.23 0.57
C ILE A 9 -26.25 -7.18 1.76
N SER A 10 -25.15 -7.25 2.50
CA SER A 10 -25.08 -7.99 3.78
C SER A 10 -26.14 -7.53 4.82
N ARG A 11 -26.45 -6.23 4.88
CA ARG A 11 -27.49 -5.67 5.77
C ARG A 11 -28.92 -5.83 5.23
N PHE A 12 -29.11 -5.99 3.92
CA PHE A 12 -30.39 -6.24 3.27
C PHE A 12 -30.74 -7.73 3.27
N ILE A 13 -29.77 -8.61 3.00
CA ILE A 13 -29.88 -10.07 3.07
C ILE A 13 -30.15 -10.52 4.52
N SER A 14 -29.41 -10.02 5.50
CA SER A 14 -29.69 -10.24 6.93
C SER A 14 -31.13 -9.85 7.34
N LYS A 15 -31.75 -8.89 6.65
CA LYS A 15 -33.14 -8.47 6.86
C LYS A 15 -34.16 -9.29 6.05
N GLY A 16 -33.78 -9.81 4.87
CA GLY A 16 -34.58 -10.71 4.03
C GLY A 16 -34.73 -12.10 4.64
N SER A 17 -33.63 -12.73 5.05
CA SER A 17 -33.63 -14.04 5.74
C SER A 17 -34.40 -13.99 7.07
N PHE A 18 -34.38 -12.83 7.76
CA PHE A 18 -35.18 -12.62 8.97
C PHE A 18 -36.70 -12.52 8.70
N LYS A 19 -37.12 -12.09 7.50
CA LYS A 19 -38.53 -11.96 7.10
C LYS A 19 -39.15 -13.31 6.72
N LEU A 20 -38.46 -14.16 5.95
CA LEU A 20 -38.88 -15.54 5.68
C LEU A 20 -39.03 -16.37 6.97
N SER A 21 -38.12 -16.20 7.93
CA SER A 21 -38.23 -16.87 9.25
C SER A 21 -39.45 -16.41 10.08
N LYS A 22 -39.95 -15.20 9.86
CA LYS A 22 -41.12 -14.64 10.57
C LYS A 22 -42.44 -15.08 9.96
N ILE A 23 -42.48 -15.28 8.65
CA ILE A 23 -43.67 -15.74 7.90
C ILE A 23 -43.95 -17.22 8.24
N SER A 24 -42.91 -18.06 8.25
CA SER A 24 -43.02 -19.47 8.67
C SER A 24 -43.33 -19.70 10.17
N LYS A 25 -43.43 -18.64 10.98
CA LYS A 25 -43.78 -18.71 12.41
C LYS A 25 -45.25 -18.38 12.71
N LYS A 26 -46.03 -17.88 11.74
CA LYS A 26 -47.45 -17.56 11.95
C LYS A 26 -48.41 -18.74 11.69
N ILE A 27 -47.92 -19.85 11.14
CA ILE A 27 -48.73 -21.04 10.80
C ILE A 27 -48.85 -22.04 11.96
N PHE A 28 -48.24 -21.80 13.13
CA PHE A 28 -48.41 -22.68 14.28
C PHE A 28 -48.49 -21.95 15.63
N THR A 29 -49.65 -21.36 15.90
CA THR A 29 -50.15 -21.18 17.29
C THR A 29 -51.53 -21.78 17.41
N LEU A 30 -51.62 -23.13 17.34
CA LEU A 30 -52.68 -23.84 18.06
C LEU A 30 -52.41 -25.34 18.24
N ASN A 31 -51.18 -25.75 18.53
CA ASN A 31 -50.95 -27.11 19.03
C ASN A 31 -49.67 -27.21 19.84
N GLN A 32 -49.57 -26.44 20.93
CA GLN A 32 -48.70 -26.73 22.08
C GLN A 32 -49.18 -26.01 23.36
N ILE A 33 -50.49 -26.06 23.62
CA ILE A 33 -50.99 -26.11 25.01
C ILE A 33 -51.20 -27.59 25.29
N LEU A 34 -50.11 -28.33 25.55
CA LEU A 34 -50.13 -29.60 26.28
C LEU A 34 -48.68 -30.11 26.44
N LYS A 35 -48.25 -30.13 27.71
CA LYS A 35 -47.13 -30.88 28.32
C LYS A 35 -45.78 -30.14 28.50
N ARG A 36 -45.63 -29.62 29.74
CA ARG A 36 -44.62 -29.91 30.81
C ARG A 36 -43.24 -30.46 30.35
N GLU A 37 -42.07 -30.11 30.93
CA GLU A 37 -41.70 -29.91 32.35
C GLU A 37 -40.28 -29.25 32.50
N LYS A 38 -39.85 -28.93 33.74
CA LYS A 38 -38.76 -28.00 34.16
C LYS A 38 -37.32 -28.62 34.25
N PRO A 39 -36.35 -28.10 35.07
CA PRO A 39 -35.25 -27.18 34.70
C PRO A 39 -33.84 -27.72 35.10
N LEU A 40 -32.74 -26.97 34.92
CA LEU A 40 -31.59 -26.90 35.86
C LEU A 40 -30.56 -25.83 35.43
N LYS A 41 -30.23 -24.90 36.34
CA LYS A 41 -29.03 -24.05 36.35
C LYS A 41 -28.44 -24.08 37.76
N ARG A 42 -27.12 -24.07 37.90
CA ARG A 42 -26.44 -23.69 39.16
C ARG A 42 -25.16 -22.87 38.93
N HIS A 43 -25.08 -21.79 39.72
CA HIS A 43 -24.05 -20.81 40.17
C HIS A 43 -22.60 -20.83 39.62
N LYS A 44 -21.99 -19.70 39.21
CA LYS A 44 -21.46 -18.48 39.92
C LYS A 44 -20.25 -18.72 40.87
N LYS A 45 -19.11 -18.09 40.55
CA LYS A 45 -18.03 -17.69 41.48
C LYS A 45 -17.86 -16.16 41.47
N THR A 46 -17.52 -15.60 42.64
CA THR A 46 -17.47 -14.19 43.06
C THR A 46 -15.98 -13.76 43.12
N LYS A 47 -15.52 -12.66 42.47
CA LYS A 47 -15.18 -11.31 43.02
C LYS A 47 -14.31 -11.34 44.31
N SER A 48 -13.30 -10.51 44.59
CA SER A 48 -12.72 -9.29 43.98
C SER A 48 -11.72 -8.65 44.99
N ILE A 49 -10.69 -7.90 44.52
CA ILE A 49 -10.35 -6.49 44.94
C ILE A 49 -9.71 -6.31 46.36
N LYS A 50 -8.68 -5.47 46.66
CA LYS A 50 -8.04 -4.28 46.03
C LYS A 50 -6.83 -3.80 46.88
N LYS A 51 -5.90 -3.07 46.23
CA LYS A 51 -5.29 -1.74 46.56
C LYS A 51 -4.67 -1.50 47.95
N LEU A 52 -3.73 -0.60 48.22
CA LEU A 52 -3.10 0.60 47.61
C LEU A 52 -1.81 0.82 48.47
N SER A 53 -0.68 1.46 48.10
CA SER A 53 -0.51 2.91 47.90
C SER A 53 0.97 3.30 48.06
N ASN A 54 1.50 4.02 47.04
CA ASN A 54 2.31 5.27 47.05
C ASN A 54 3.64 5.40 47.84
N ARG A 55 4.77 5.71 47.16
CA ARG A 55 5.38 7.06 46.82
C ARG A 55 6.57 7.34 47.78
N ASN A 56 7.67 8.06 47.47
CA ASN A 56 8.12 8.92 46.38
C ASN A 56 9.62 9.32 46.61
N LYS A 57 10.29 9.78 45.54
CA LYS A 57 11.40 10.80 45.43
C LYS A 57 12.78 10.48 46.07
N SER A 58 13.91 10.44 45.35
CA SER A 58 14.73 11.40 44.53
C SER A 58 15.89 12.06 45.31
N PHE A 59 16.89 12.59 44.55
CA PHE A 59 18.12 13.36 44.91
C PHE A 59 19.42 12.52 45.08
N LEU A 60 20.65 12.91 44.70
CA LEU A 60 21.29 13.93 43.82
C LEU A 60 22.86 13.75 43.86
N LYS A 61 23.60 14.21 42.80
CA LYS A 61 24.98 14.81 42.71
C LYS A 61 26.30 14.03 43.05
N VAL A 62 27.31 13.94 42.14
CA VAL A 62 28.54 14.80 41.84
C VAL A 62 29.77 14.44 42.73
N SER A 63 31.05 14.23 42.34
CA SER A 63 32.10 15.01 41.59
C SER A 63 33.39 14.14 41.39
N VAL A 64 34.13 14.18 40.26
CA VAL A 64 35.38 14.94 39.89
C VAL A 64 36.75 14.44 40.43
N LEU A 65 37.71 14.13 39.51
CA LEU A 65 39.17 14.46 39.52
C LEU A 65 39.83 13.97 38.19
N LEU A 66 40.96 14.44 37.64
CA LEU A 66 41.48 15.76 37.22
C LEU A 66 42.75 15.50 36.33
N ILE A 67 42.82 16.14 35.15
CA ILE A 67 43.95 16.75 34.37
C ILE A 67 45.33 16.07 34.24
N GLY A 68 45.86 16.07 32.99
CA GLY A 68 47.31 16.09 32.70
C GLY A 68 47.67 16.19 31.21
N ALA A 69 47.83 17.42 30.70
CA ALA A 69 48.42 17.70 29.39
C ALA A 69 49.92 17.35 29.37
N LEU A 70 50.47 17.02 28.18
CA LEU A 70 51.82 17.43 27.75
C LEU A 70 52.01 17.08 26.28
N GLY A 71 52.09 18.12 25.43
CA GLY A 71 52.81 18.03 24.18
C GLY A 71 54.27 17.72 24.47
N GLY A 72 54.83 16.78 23.73
CA GLY A 72 56.20 16.32 23.91
C GLY A 72 56.68 15.67 22.63
N LEU A 73 57.51 16.43 21.92
CA LEU A 73 58.61 15.99 21.07
C LEU A 73 58.75 14.49 20.81
N SER A 74 58.76 14.13 19.52
CA SER A 74 59.59 13.03 19.04
C SER A 74 60.28 13.46 17.75
N HIS A 75 61.46 14.07 17.92
CA HIS A 75 62.55 13.85 16.97
C HIS A 75 62.90 12.35 17.01
N LEU A 76 62.28 11.55 16.14
CA LEU A 76 62.79 10.22 15.84
C LEU A 76 64.03 10.39 14.97
N ARG A 77 65.19 10.15 15.58
CA ARG A 77 66.49 10.09 14.92
C ARG A 77 66.48 8.92 13.93
N ALA A 78 67.08 9.15 12.76
CA ALA A 78 67.24 8.22 11.64
C ALA A 78 68.09 6.94 11.93
N SER A 79 68.17 6.45 13.16
CA SER A 79 69.08 5.36 13.58
C SER A 79 68.43 3.97 13.70
N GLU A 80 67.13 3.83 13.42
CA GLU A 80 66.38 2.56 13.60
C GLU A 80 66.04 1.81 12.32
N CYS A 81 66.16 2.41 11.12
CA CYS A 81 65.97 1.67 9.87
C CYS A 81 67.23 0.85 9.52
N ARG A 82 67.62 -0.12 10.39
CA ARG A 82 68.84 -0.92 10.25
C ARG A 82 68.69 -2.14 9.34
N TYR A 83 67.48 -2.45 8.87
CA TYR A 83 67.17 -3.71 8.16
C TYR A 83 66.48 -3.50 6.80
N TRP A 84 66.82 -2.45 6.04
CA TRP A 84 66.61 -2.53 4.59
C TRP A 84 67.74 -3.40 3.99
N SER A 85 67.61 -4.72 4.05
CA SER A 85 68.59 -5.62 3.43
C SER A 85 68.24 -5.91 1.97
N TRP A 86 69.23 -5.73 1.09
CA TRP A 86 69.18 -6.09 -0.33
C TRP A 86 69.51 -7.58 -0.53
N TRP A 87 68.79 -8.52 0.12
CA TRP A 87 69.10 -9.94 0.01
C TRP A 87 68.15 -10.70 -0.94
N SER A 88 68.61 -10.76 -2.20
CA SER A 88 68.48 -11.80 -3.23
C SER A 88 67.25 -12.72 -3.21
N GLY A 89 66.35 -12.52 -4.18
CA GLY A 89 65.45 -13.59 -4.66
C GLY A 89 64.20 -13.11 -5.39
N TYR A 90 63.65 -11.95 -5.02
CA TYR A 90 62.50 -11.32 -5.67
C TYR A 90 62.85 -9.88 -6.02
N HIS A 91 63.14 -9.65 -7.30
CA HIS A 91 63.39 -8.33 -7.84
C HIS A 91 62.06 -7.58 -8.00
N ASP A 92 61.64 -6.84 -6.98
CA ASP A 92 60.83 -5.65 -7.24
C ASP A 92 61.81 -4.50 -7.49
N ASN A 93 61.87 -4.04 -8.74
CA ASN A 93 62.65 -2.88 -9.18
C ASN A 93 62.07 -1.58 -8.58
N ILE A 94 62.04 -1.46 -7.26
CA ILE A 94 61.55 -0.28 -6.54
C ILE A 94 62.64 0.78 -6.62
N GLU A 95 62.35 1.89 -7.31
CA GLU A 95 63.26 2.99 -7.64
C GLU A 95 64.27 3.28 -6.50
N SER A 96 65.53 3.01 -6.82
CA SER A 96 66.63 2.91 -5.87
C SER A 96 67.17 4.31 -5.53
N GLY A 97 66.74 4.84 -4.38
CA GLY A 97 67.36 6.00 -3.77
C GLY A 97 66.86 6.28 -2.35
N PRO A 98 67.65 6.98 -1.51
CA PRO A 98 67.27 7.41 -0.15
C PRO A 98 66.07 8.36 -0.08
N ASN A 99 65.45 8.67 -1.23
CA ASN A 99 64.24 9.48 -1.37
C ASN A 99 63.08 8.71 -2.03
N SER A 100 63.10 7.38 -2.06
CA SER A 100 61.96 6.60 -2.57
C SER A 100 60.77 6.69 -1.60
N PRO A 101 59.53 6.94 -2.07
CA PRO A 101 58.35 6.95 -1.22
C PRO A 101 58.18 5.65 -0.43
N THR A 102 58.44 4.51 -1.07
CA THR A 102 58.32 3.19 -0.46
C THR A 102 59.33 3.01 0.68
N HIS A 103 60.59 3.40 0.47
CA HIS A 103 61.62 3.34 1.51
C HIS A 103 61.28 4.25 2.70
N ASN A 104 60.88 5.48 2.43
CA ASN A 104 60.56 6.45 3.46
C ASN A 104 59.33 6.02 4.28
N SER A 105 58.29 5.49 3.63
CA SER A 105 57.13 4.92 4.33
C SER A 105 57.48 3.67 5.12
N TYR A 106 58.35 2.79 4.60
CA TYR A 106 58.85 1.63 5.36
C TYR A 106 59.60 2.04 6.61
N CYS A 107 60.51 3.01 6.51
CA CYS A 107 61.26 3.54 7.63
C CYS A 107 60.47 4.55 8.49
N LEU A 108 59.21 4.84 8.14
CA LEU A 108 58.34 5.81 8.83
C LEU A 108 58.99 7.21 8.92
N PHE A 109 59.66 7.64 7.85
CA PHE A 109 60.33 8.92 7.74
C PHE A 109 59.50 9.92 6.94
N SER A 110 59.59 11.18 7.35
CA SER A 110 58.99 12.28 6.60
C SER A 110 59.93 12.73 5.49
N SER A 111 59.37 13.04 4.32
CA SER A 111 60.13 13.63 3.22
C SER A 111 59.29 14.61 2.41
N ALA A 112 59.97 15.52 1.72
CA ALA A 112 59.36 16.45 0.79
C ALA A 112 60.07 16.36 -0.55
N GLN A 113 59.27 16.21 -1.59
CA GLN A 113 59.69 15.98 -2.97
C GLN A 113 59.06 17.05 -3.86
N GLY A 114 59.66 17.25 -5.03
CA GLY A 114 59.18 18.22 -6.01
C GLY A 114 57.97 17.71 -6.79
N SER A 115 57.75 18.33 -7.95
CA SER A 115 56.84 17.81 -8.96
C SER A 115 57.43 16.56 -9.62
N GLY A 116 56.63 15.55 -9.90
CA GLY A 116 57.05 14.30 -10.52
C GLY A 116 56.02 13.20 -10.24
N THR A 117 56.22 12.03 -10.85
CA THR A 117 55.45 10.81 -10.50
C THR A 117 56.30 9.96 -9.58
N TYR A 118 55.67 9.47 -8.52
CA TYR A 118 56.33 8.73 -7.45
C TYR A 118 55.53 7.48 -7.11
N TYR A 119 56.23 6.40 -6.76
CA TYR A 119 55.61 5.10 -6.53
C TYR A 119 55.71 4.64 -5.07
N LEU A 120 54.57 4.35 -4.48
CA LEU A 120 54.43 3.60 -3.24
C LEU A 120 53.99 2.19 -3.57
N ASN A 121 54.93 1.24 -3.50
CA ASN A 121 54.68 -0.16 -3.80
C ASN A 121 54.64 -1.00 -2.52
N THR A 122 54.50 -2.31 -2.71
CA THR A 122 54.46 -3.33 -1.66
C THR A 122 55.45 -3.03 -0.52
N LEU A 123 54.92 -2.91 0.69
CA LEU A 123 55.71 -2.76 1.91
C LEU A 123 54.93 -3.27 3.12
N THR A 124 55.66 -3.76 4.12
CA THR A 124 55.11 -4.03 5.45
C THR A 124 55.99 -3.29 6.46
N THR A 125 55.38 -2.42 7.26
CA THR A 125 56.07 -1.67 8.31
C THR A 125 55.32 -1.71 9.62
N TYR A 126 56.03 -1.49 10.71
CA TYR A 126 55.50 -1.51 12.07
C TYR A 126 56.33 -0.59 12.96
N SER A 127 55.76 -0.19 14.10
CA SER A 127 56.50 0.50 15.15
C SER A 127 56.07 -0.07 16.50
N THR A 128 57.03 -0.40 17.37
CA THR A 128 56.75 -0.86 18.73
C THR A 128 56.32 0.27 19.65
N GLY A 129 56.86 1.48 19.46
CA GLY A 129 56.54 2.68 20.23
C GLY A 129 55.52 3.63 19.58
N GLY A 130 55.01 3.27 18.41
CA GLY A 130 54.24 4.16 17.53
C GLY A 130 55.14 5.10 16.73
N ALA A 131 54.59 5.71 15.70
CA ALA A 131 55.34 6.62 14.82
C ALA A 131 54.41 7.59 14.09
N SER A 132 54.97 8.68 13.59
CA SER A 132 54.25 9.60 12.70
C SER A 132 55.16 10.12 11.61
N PHE A 133 54.65 10.19 10.38
CA PHE A 133 55.42 10.66 9.24
C PHE A 133 54.55 11.38 8.20
N THR A 134 55.19 12.18 7.35
CA THR A 134 54.54 12.90 6.26
C THR A 134 55.39 12.85 4.99
N GLN A 135 54.78 12.39 3.90
CA GLN A 135 55.33 12.33 2.57
C GLN A 135 54.67 13.41 1.71
N LYS A 136 55.43 14.41 1.26
CA LYS A 136 54.93 15.52 0.43
C LYS A 136 55.48 15.43 -0.98
N PHE A 137 54.61 15.54 -1.98
CA PHE A 137 54.93 15.54 -3.41
C PHE A 137 54.40 16.85 -4.00
N ASN A 138 55.18 17.92 -3.92
CA ASN A 138 54.75 19.29 -4.21
C ASN A 138 54.41 19.47 -5.69
N GLY A 139 53.12 19.34 -6.04
CA GLY A 139 52.68 19.33 -7.43
C GLY A 139 52.88 17.98 -8.13
N GLY A 140 53.24 16.92 -7.39
CA GLY A 140 53.51 15.59 -7.92
C GLY A 140 52.31 14.64 -7.85
N THR A 141 52.46 13.51 -8.53
CA THR A 141 51.54 12.38 -8.53
C THR A 141 52.13 11.25 -7.69
N LEU A 142 51.33 10.66 -6.80
CA LEU A 142 51.66 9.46 -6.06
C LEU A 142 50.83 8.28 -6.60
N ASP A 143 51.48 7.31 -7.21
CA ASP A 143 50.88 6.06 -7.64
C ASP A 143 51.14 4.98 -6.58
N ILE A 144 50.06 4.35 -6.10
CA ILE A 144 50.05 3.38 -5.02
C ILE A 144 49.62 2.03 -5.57
N GLY A 145 50.45 1.01 -5.35
CA GLY A 145 50.24 -0.34 -5.87
C GLY A 145 50.77 -1.43 -4.94
N GLY A 146 50.41 -2.68 -5.21
CA GLY A 146 50.88 -3.83 -4.45
C GLY A 146 50.25 -3.97 -3.05
N ASN A 147 50.90 -4.75 -2.18
CA ASN A 147 50.40 -5.05 -0.83
C ASN A 147 51.10 -4.18 0.21
N ILE A 148 50.36 -3.27 0.83
CA ILE A 148 50.88 -2.30 1.78
C ILE A 148 50.27 -2.57 3.15
N ARG A 149 51.11 -2.81 4.16
CA ARG A 149 50.67 -3.04 5.54
C ARG A 149 51.34 -2.09 6.53
N PHE A 150 50.51 -1.44 7.35
CA PHE A 150 50.91 -0.69 8.52
C PHE A 150 50.51 -1.47 9.78
N GLY A 151 51.39 -2.37 10.19
CA GLY A 151 51.21 -3.30 11.30
C GLY A 151 52.15 -4.49 11.17
N GLY A 152 52.65 -4.97 12.30
CA GLY A 152 53.68 -6.01 12.33
C GLY A 152 53.18 -7.37 11.84
N THR A 153 54.10 -8.19 11.34
CA THR A 153 53.84 -9.57 10.88
C THR A 153 54.94 -10.52 11.35
N GLY A 154 54.66 -11.82 11.39
CA GLY A 154 55.65 -12.84 11.77
C GLY A 154 56.10 -12.65 13.21
N ILE A 155 57.41 -12.61 13.47
CA ILE A 155 57.95 -12.40 14.83
C ILE A 155 57.51 -11.07 15.46
N ASN A 156 57.21 -10.06 14.63
CA ASN A 156 56.71 -8.74 15.05
C ASN A 156 55.18 -8.67 15.00
N GLY A 157 54.50 -9.82 14.86
CA GLY A 157 53.07 -9.91 14.64
C GLY A 157 52.21 -9.34 15.75
N GLY A 158 52.77 -9.14 16.94
CA GLY A 158 52.10 -8.59 18.13
C GLY A 158 52.59 -7.21 18.54
N ASP A 159 53.34 -6.51 17.68
CA ASP A 159 53.79 -5.16 17.99
C ASP A 159 52.62 -4.18 17.93
N VAL A 160 52.43 -3.44 19.02
CA VAL A 160 51.19 -2.69 19.28
C VAL A 160 51.28 -1.18 19.06
N GLY A 161 52.38 -0.65 18.52
CA GLY A 161 52.53 0.80 18.38
C GLY A 161 51.65 1.40 17.29
N TYR A 162 51.11 2.58 17.56
CA TYR A 162 50.18 3.28 16.66
C TYR A 162 50.90 4.10 15.58
N ILE A 163 50.53 3.95 14.31
CA ILE A 163 51.17 4.67 13.21
C ILE A 163 50.25 5.77 12.66
N THR A 164 50.78 6.98 12.49
CA THR A 164 50.10 8.05 11.74
C THR A 164 50.89 8.41 10.49
N GLY A 165 50.37 8.03 9.32
CA GLY A 165 50.97 8.36 8.02
C GLY A 165 50.19 9.47 7.32
N THR A 166 50.87 10.39 6.64
CA THR A 166 50.24 11.41 5.80
C THR A 166 50.93 11.47 4.44
N TYR A 167 50.15 11.47 3.37
CA TYR A 167 50.59 11.60 1.98
C TYR A 167 49.92 12.82 1.37
N ASP A 168 50.69 13.86 1.07
CA ASP A 168 50.24 15.08 0.42
C ASP A 168 50.75 15.11 -1.03
N ALA A 169 49.85 15.08 -2.01
CA ALA A 169 50.20 15.13 -3.43
C ALA A 169 49.21 16.01 -4.22
N GLN A 170 49.55 16.35 -5.47
CA GLN A 170 48.55 16.92 -6.37
C GLN A 170 47.54 15.86 -6.81
N THR A 171 48.05 14.68 -7.17
CA THR A 171 47.25 13.54 -7.57
C THR A 171 47.67 12.29 -6.80
N ILE A 172 46.73 11.48 -6.35
CA ILE A 172 46.97 10.19 -5.72
C ILE A 172 46.15 9.13 -6.45
N ASN A 173 46.80 8.07 -6.92
CA ASN A 173 46.12 6.96 -7.61
C ASN A 173 46.41 5.65 -6.88
N PHE A 174 45.36 4.93 -6.52
CA PHE A 174 45.44 3.54 -6.07
C PHE A 174 45.02 2.64 -7.22
N ASN A 175 45.94 1.80 -7.70
CA ASN A 175 45.70 0.92 -8.83
C ASN A 175 45.92 -0.53 -8.40
N SER A 176 44.83 -1.27 -8.18
CA SER A 176 44.88 -2.66 -7.73
C SER A 176 45.75 -2.89 -6.49
N SER A 177 45.78 -1.90 -5.59
CA SER A 177 46.51 -1.97 -4.33
C SER A 177 45.68 -2.64 -3.25
N HIS A 178 46.35 -3.32 -2.32
CA HIS A 178 45.76 -3.81 -1.08
C HIS A 178 46.41 -3.09 0.09
N LEU A 179 45.64 -2.33 0.86
CA LEU A 179 46.11 -1.63 2.05
C LEU A 179 45.51 -2.25 3.31
N THR A 180 46.38 -2.59 4.26
CA THR A 180 45.98 -3.18 5.54
C THR A 180 46.57 -2.40 6.71
N THR A 181 45.78 -2.15 7.75
CA THR A 181 46.28 -1.72 9.07
C THR A 181 46.06 -2.79 10.12
N GLY A 182 46.70 -2.66 11.28
CA GLY A 182 46.65 -3.66 12.33
C GLY A 182 47.71 -4.75 12.13
N ASN A 183 48.10 -5.38 13.24
CA ASN A 183 49.14 -6.41 13.23
C ASN A 183 48.58 -7.82 12.98
N SER A 184 49.43 -8.79 12.66
CA SER A 184 48.96 -10.13 12.26
C SER A 184 48.42 -10.97 13.40
N TYR A 185 48.67 -10.60 14.66
CA TYR A 185 48.17 -11.30 15.84
C TYR A 185 46.86 -10.73 16.38
N ALA A 186 46.35 -9.64 15.79
CA ALA A 186 45.11 -8.97 16.19
C ALA A 186 45.12 -8.52 17.67
N ASP A 187 46.28 -8.17 18.20
CA ASP A 187 46.44 -7.78 19.61
C ASP A 187 46.71 -6.27 19.79
N GLY A 188 46.97 -5.52 18.71
CA GLY A 188 47.28 -4.08 18.78
C GLY A 188 47.72 -3.45 17.44
N GLY A 189 48.25 -2.22 17.52
CA GLY A 189 48.98 -1.60 16.40
C GLY A 189 48.10 -0.98 15.31
N GLY A 190 47.08 -0.23 15.70
CA GLY A 190 46.22 0.51 14.79
C GLY A 190 46.96 1.62 14.03
N ALA A 191 46.34 2.16 12.99
CA ALA A 191 46.94 3.24 12.22
C ALA A 191 45.94 4.28 11.73
N THR A 192 46.38 5.53 11.63
CA THR A 192 45.70 6.58 10.88
C THR A 192 46.49 6.91 9.62
N LEU A 193 45.90 6.70 8.45
CA LEU A 193 46.49 7.03 7.15
C LEU A 193 45.71 8.17 6.48
N ASN A 194 46.39 9.27 6.17
CA ASN A 194 45.81 10.43 5.52
C ASN A 194 46.32 10.55 4.09
N PHE A 195 45.42 10.55 3.10
CA PHE A 195 45.72 10.75 1.69
C PHE A 195 45.09 12.06 1.23
N ASN A 196 45.91 13.09 1.11
CA ASN A 196 45.51 14.44 0.76
C ASN A 196 45.94 14.76 -0.68
N ALA A 197 45.01 14.63 -1.63
CA ALA A 197 45.18 15.10 -2.99
C ALA A 197 44.67 16.55 -3.10
N THR A 198 45.48 17.46 -3.64
CA THR A 198 44.98 18.83 -3.91
C THR A 198 44.05 18.87 -5.12
N ASN A 199 44.20 17.93 -6.07
CA ASN A 199 43.39 17.83 -7.28
C ASN A 199 42.62 16.50 -7.32
N ASN A 200 43.24 15.41 -7.79
CA ASN A 200 42.54 14.14 -8.07
C ASN A 200 42.99 13.02 -7.13
N LEU A 201 42.05 12.28 -6.57
CA LEU A 201 42.26 11.03 -5.85
C LEU A 201 41.46 9.93 -6.56
N THR A 202 42.15 8.97 -7.15
CA THR A 202 41.52 7.86 -7.86
C THR A 202 41.80 6.56 -7.12
N ILE A 203 40.77 5.76 -6.88
CA ILE A 203 40.88 4.44 -6.28
C ILE A 203 40.24 3.44 -7.24
N ASN A 204 41.04 2.59 -7.87
CA ASN A 204 40.56 1.66 -8.88
C ASN A 204 40.96 0.23 -8.53
N GLN A 205 39.95 -0.64 -8.43
CA GLN A 205 40.11 -2.07 -8.17
C GLN A 205 40.96 -2.39 -6.93
N ALA A 206 40.90 -1.51 -5.92
CA ALA A 206 41.73 -1.60 -4.71
C ALA A 206 40.91 -2.10 -3.51
N SER A 207 41.60 -2.64 -2.50
CA SER A 207 40.98 -3.09 -1.26
C SER A 207 41.67 -2.51 -0.04
N PHE A 208 40.88 -2.05 0.93
CA PHE A 208 41.34 -1.41 2.15
C PHE A 208 40.76 -2.15 3.34
N ASP A 209 41.62 -2.62 4.24
CA ASP A 209 41.27 -3.45 5.38
C ASP A 209 41.89 -2.86 6.65
N ASN A 210 41.07 -2.20 7.46
CA ASN A 210 41.43 -1.93 8.83
C ASN A 210 41.20 -3.21 9.64
N SER A 211 42.20 -4.09 9.68
CA SER A 211 42.10 -5.37 10.38
C SER A 211 42.22 -5.18 11.90
N ASP A 212 41.64 -6.13 12.65
CA ASP A 212 41.62 -6.12 14.12
C ASP A 212 42.97 -5.68 14.73
N ALA A 213 42.90 -4.68 15.60
CA ALA A 213 44.03 -4.04 16.25
C ALA A 213 43.82 -4.01 17.78
N GLY A 214 43.14 -5.03 18.32
CA GLY A 214 42.86 -5.18 19.74
C GLY A 214 42.00 -4.04 20.29
N THR A 215 42.59 -3.18 21.11
CA THR A 215 41.90 -2.01 21.71
C THR A 215 42.08 -0.72 20.92
N GLN A 216 42.85 -0.74 19.83
CA GLN A 216 43.13 0.44 19.02
C GLN A 216 42.23 0.49 17.79
N HIS A 217 41.95 1.71 17.34
CA HIS A 217 41.07 1.97 16.20
C HIS A 217 41.87 2.51 15.02
N SER A 218 41.60 2.00 13.81
CA SER A 218 42.28 2.41 12.59
C SER A 218 41.40 3.32 11.73
N TYR A 219 42.03 4.28 11.06
CA TYR A 219 41.35 5.26 10.24
C TYR A 219 42.07 5.47 8.91
N MET A 220 41.33 5.48 7.80
CA MET A 220 41.86 5.93 6.53
C MET A 220 41.05 7.11 6.01
N ASN A 221 41.74 8.22 5.76
CA ASN A 221 41.15 9.50 5.40
C ASN A 221 41.57 9.87 3.97
N PHE A 222 40.59 10.04 3.09
CA PHE A 222 40.76 10.42 1.70
C PHE A 222 40.21 11.83 1.49
N LYS A 223 41.08 12.75 1.08
CA LYS A 223 40.72 14.14 0.83
C LYS A 223 41.17 14.54 -0.57
N GLY A 224 40.26 15.11 -1.36
CA GLY A 224 40.49 15.42 -2.77
C GLY A 224 39.55 16.50 -3.29
N SER A 225 39.94 17.21 -4.37
CA SER A 225 38.97 18.01 -5.12
C SER A 225 38.08 17.09 -5.97
N ASN A 226 38.67 16.07 -6.58
CA ASN A 226 37.92 15.01 -7.25
C ASN A 226 38.32 13.69 -6.61
N ILE A 227 37.36 12.95 -6.06
CA ILE A 227 37.56 11.61 -5.53
C ILE A 227 36.74 10.65 -6.38
N ASN A 228 37.40 9.73 -7.07
CA ASN A 228 36.74 8.72 -7.92
C ASN A 228 37.13 7.34 -7.44
N VAL A 229 36.15 6.55 -7.02
CA VAL A 229 36.36 5.19 -6.53
C VAL A 229 35.61 4.22 -7.43
N SER A 230 36.30 3.22 -7.98
CA SER A 230 35.72 2.23 -8.88
C SER A 230 36.16 0.81 -8.53
N GLY A 231 35.22 -0.14 -8.52
CA GLY A 231 35.51 -1.57 -8.35
C GLY A 231 36.26 -1.93 -7.07
N SER A 232 36.14 -1.10 -6.04
CA SER A 232 36.98 -1.17 -4.84
C SER A 232 36.20 -1.61 -3.60
N SER A 233 36.90 -2.07 -2.57
CA SER A 233 36.28 -2.52 -1.33
C SER A 233 36.96 -1.93 -0.08
N PHE A 234 36.14 -1.68 0.93
CA PHE A 234 36.58 -1.15 2.22
C PHE A 234 36.03 -2.06 3.33
N LYS A 235 36.87 -2.33 4.34
CA LYS A 235 36.50 -3.09 5.53
C LYS A 235 37.15 -2.54 6.79
N ASP A 236 36.38 -2.43 7.88
CA ASP A 236 36.92 -2.07 9.18
C ASP A 236 36.40 -2.99 10.29
N ASP A 237 37.34 -3.64 10.98
CA ASP A 237 37.12 -4.52 12.13
C ASP A 237 37.58 -3.88 13.46
N THR A 238 37.97 -2.60 13.43
CA THR A 238 38.64 -1.95 14.57
C THR A 238 37.76 -0.97 15.33
N ASP A 239 36.46 -0.89 15.05
CA ASP A 239 35.58 0.22 15.51
C ASP A 239 36.10 1.62 15.08
N GLY A 240 36.91 1.65 14.03
CA GLY A 240 37.49 2.83 13.43
C GLY A 240 36.65 3.29 12.24
N GLY A 241 37.30 3.55 11.10
CA GLY A 241 36.54 3.81 9.87
C GLY A 241 37.27 4.48 8.71
N PHE A 242 36.45 4.91 7.76
CA PHE A 242 36.88 5.52 6.51
C PHE A 242 36.20 6.88 6.32
N ASN A 243 36.99 7.89 5.96
CA ASN A 243 36.50 9.24 5.73
C ASN A 243 36.82 9.69 4.30
N PHE A 244 35.81 10.14 3.56
CA PHE A 244 35.95 10.74 2.23
C PHE A 244 35.49 12.18 2.30
N SER A 245 36.37 13.12 1.94
CA SER A 245 36.10 14.55 2.08
C SER A 245 36.52 15.39 0.87
N GLY A 246 35.61 16.27 0.44
CA GLY A 246 35.90 17.28 -0.57
C GLY A 246 36.88 18.32 -0.04
N SER A 247 37.84 18.74 -0.86
CA SER A 247 38.81 19.78 -0.47
C SER A 247 38.28 21.20 -0.62
N ASN A 248 37.20 21.39 -1.37
CA ASN A 248 36.58 22.69 -1.67
C ASN A 248 35.06 22.57 -2.03
N ASN A 249 34.42 23.70 -2.28
CA ASN A 249 32.97 23.80 -2.55
C ASN A 249 32.51 23.21 -3.90
N ASN A 250 33.44 22.87 -4.79
CA ASN A 250 33.18 22.32 -6.11
C ASN A 250 33.68 20.88 -6.24
N SER A 251 33.94 20.22 -5.11
CA SER A 251 34.54 18.89 -5.14
C SER A 251 33.57 17.85 -5.73
N ALA A 252 34.04 17.01 -6.63
CA ALA A 252 33.27 15.89 -7.15
C ALA A 252 33.69 14.60 -6.45
N ILE A 253 32.77 13.91 -5.79
CA ILE A 253 33.03 12.62 -5.14
C ILE A 253 32.11 11.58 -5.78
N SER A 254 32.69 10.53 -6.35
CA SER A 254 31.94 9.45 -7.00
C SER A 254 32.45 8.09 -6.58
N PHE A 255 31.50 7.16 -6.42
CA PHE A 255 31.74 5.76 -6.12
C PHE A 255 30.99 4.92 -7.15
N ASN A 256 31.67 3.99 -7.80
CA ASN A 256 31.10 3.08 -8.77
C ASN A 256 31.50 1.64 -8.43
N GLN A 257 30.55 0.71 -8.40
CA GLN A 257 30.83 -0.71 -8.10
C GLN A 257 31.66 -0.87 -6.81
N THR A 258 31.37 -0.05 -5.80
CA THR A 258 32.15 0.03 -4.56
C THR A 258 31.43 -0.70 -3.44
N SER A 259 32.15 -1.55 -2.70
CA SER A 259 31.61 -2.29 -1.56
C SER A 259 32.16 -1.75 -0.25
N PHE A 260 31.28 -1.23 0.59
CA PHE A 260 31.59 -0.79 1.95
C PHE A 260 31.12 -1.88 2.91
N ASN A 261 32.01 -2.42 3.72
CA ASN A 261 31.73 -3.57 4.59
C ASN A 261 32.19 -3.28 6.00
N GLN A 262 31.33 -3.32 7.01
CA GLN A 262 31.73 -3.18 8.41
C GLN A 262 32.44 -1.84 8.75
N GLY A 263 32.21 -1.36 9.97
CA GLY A 263 32.80 -0.11 10.47
C GLY A 263 32.05 1.15 10.09
N THR A 264 32.71 2.30 10.29
CA THR A 264 32.11 3.63 10.19
C THR A 264 32.59 4.38 8.96
N TYR A 265 31.66 4.94 8.19
CA TYR A 265 31.93 5.65 6.94
C TYR A 265 31.39 7.08 7.01
N HIS A 266 32.24 8.06 6.74
CA HIS A 266 31.82 9.45 6.60
C HIS A 266 32.08 9.97 5.18
N PHE A 267 31.01 10.44 4.54
CA PHE A 267 31.06 11.08 3.22
C PHE A 267 30.71 12.56 3.37
N SER A 268 31.72 13.42 3.34
CA SER A 268 31.58 14.86 3.57
C SER A 268 31.90 15.66 2.31
N ASN A 269 30.90 16.33 1.75
CA ASN A 269 31.10 17.15 0.57
C ASN A 269 30.21 18.40 0.61
N SER A 270 30.79 19.57 0.34
CA SER A 270 30.01 20.80 0.18
C SER A 270 29.18 20.80 -1.12
N ALA A 271 29.52 19.92 -2.07
CA ALA A 271 28.78 19.66 -3.30
C ALA A 271 28.07 18.29 -3.26
N SER A 272 27.79 17.69 -4.42
CA SER A 272 27.15 16.39 -4.55
C SER A 272 28.14 15.23 -4.44
N SER A 273 27.70 14.12 -3.87
CA SER A 273 28.39 12.82 -3.96
C SER A 273 27.49 11.78 -4.62
N SER A 274 28.04 10.97 -5.53
CA SER A 274 27.31 9.92 -6.25
C SER A 274 27.78 8.52 -5.87
N PHE A 275 26.83 7.59 -5.79
CA PHE A 275 27.04 6.18 -5.46
C PHE A 275 26.28 5.32 -6.46
N ASP A 276 27.03 4.67 -7.35
CA ASP A 276 26.49 3.94 -8.48
C ASP A 276 26.87 2.46 -8.37
N ASN A 277 25.88 1.56 -8.35
CA ASN A 277 26.11 0.13 -8.17
C ASN A 277 26.91 -0.17 -6.88
N SER A 278 26.69 0.59 -5.81
CA SER A 278 27.41 0.45 -4.56
C SER A 278 26.68 -0.48 -3.58
N ASN A 279 27.44 -1.21 -2.78
CA ASN A 279 26.91 -2.08 -1.73
C ASN A 279 27.32 -1.55 -0.36
N PHE A 280 26.35 -1.36 0.53
CA PHE A 280 26.57 -0.93 1.91
C PHE A 280 26.23 -2.09 2.85
N ASN A 281 27.24 -2.69 3.48
CA ASN A 281 27.15 -3.93 4.26
C ASN A 281 27.59 -3.73 5.72
N GLN A 282 26.73 -4.05 6.67
CA GLN A 282 27.00 -4.18 8.12
C GLN A 282 27.78 -3.02 8.76
N GLY A 283 27.46 -1.75 8.43
CA GLY A 283 28.22 -0.58 8.90
C GLY A 283 27.36 0.59 9.40
N SER A 284 28.04 1.67 9.82
CA SER A 284 27.43 2.97 10.11
C SER A 284 27.83 3.98 9.03
N TYR A 285 26.86 4.53 8.32
CA TYR A 285 27.07 5.39 7.16
C TYR A 285 26.55 6.79 7.44
N HIS A 286 27.40 7.80 7.23
CA HIS A 286 27.09 9.21 7.42
C HIS A 286 27.22 9.97 6.11
N PHE A 287 26.10 10.29 5.49
CA PHE A 287 26.02 11.05 4.24
C PHE A 287 25.82 12.53 4.54
N ASN A 288 26.92 13.28 4.48
CA ASN A 288 27.03 14.72 4.79
C ASN A 288 27.32 15.56 3.54
N SER A 289 26.90 15.09 2.36
CA SER A 289 27.03 15.85 1.12
C SER A 289 25.87 16.84 0.97
N ALA A 290 26.01 17.95 0.24
CA ALA A 290 24.87 18.84 -0.03
C ALA A 290 23.72 18.10 -0.75
N GLN A 291 24.10 17.17 -1.63
CA GLN A 291 23.24 16.17 -2.25
C GLN A 291 23.96 14.82 -2.24
N SER A 292 23.29 13.75 -1.81
CA SER A 292 23.74 12.37 -2.03
C SER A 292 22.84 11.71 -3.06
N THR A 293 23.41 11.21 -4.15
CA THR A 293 22.67 10.50 -5.19
C THR A 293 23.07 9.04 -5.20
N PHE A 294 22.08 8.16 -5.19
CA PHE A 294 22.24 6.72 -5.23
C PHE A 294 21.58 6.20 -6.48
N GLU A 295 22.30 5.33 -7.19
CA GLU A 295 21.79 4.66 -8.38
C GLU A 295 22.19 3.18 -8.35
N ASN A 296 21.20 2.30 -8.51
CA ASN A 296 21.37 0.84 -8.50
C ASN A 296 22.14 0.33 -7.26
N SER A 297 22.00 1.00 -6.12
CA SER A 297 22.76 0.68 -4.90
C SER A 297 21.96 -0.18 -3.94
N ASN A 298 22.67 -0.99 -3.14
CA ASN A 298 22.08 -1.91 -2.17
C ASN A 298 22.39 -1.45 -0.74
N PHE A 299 21.34 -1.19 0.02
CA PHE A 299 21.39 -0.89 1.44
C PHE A 299 21.10 -2.17 2.23
N ASN A 300 22.15 -2.86 2.67
CA ASN A 300 22.06 -4.08 3.49
C ASN A 300 22.03 -3.73 4.98
N GLN A 301 22.20 -4.72 5.87
CA GLN A 301 22.22 -4.51 7.32
C GLN A 301 23.13 -3.33 7.68
N GLY A 302 22.66 -2.37 8.48
CA GLY A 302 23.47 -1.20 8.83
C GLY A 302 22.65 -0.05 9.40
N THR A 303 23.34 1.02 9.77
CA THR A 303 22.74 2.29 10.19
C THR A 303 23.08 3.36 9.16
N TYR A 304 22.06 4.01 8.61
CA TYR A 304 22.19 4.98 7.53
C TYR A 304 21.73 6.35 7.99
N ASN A 305 22.63 7.33 8.00
CA ASN A 305 22.35 8.69 8.43
C ASN A 305 22.47 9.62 7.23
N PHE A 306 21.32 10.08 6.72
CA PHE A 306 21.24 11.08 5.66
C PHE A 306 21.00 12.44 6.29
N ASN A 307 21.99 13.33 6.22
CA ASN A 307 21.93 14.61 6.93
C ASN A 307 21.50 15.81 6.06
N ASN A 308 21.46 15.63 4.74
CA ASN A 308 21.10 16.66 3.75
C ASN A 308 20.24 16.05 2.64
N ASN A 309 20.16 16.63 1.45
CA ASN A 309 19.29 16.11 0.41
C ASN A 309 19.76 14.74 -0.11
N ALA A 310 18.81 13.85 -0.42
CA ALA A 310 19.08 12.52 -0.95
C ALA A 310 18.21 12.23 -2.17
N SER A 311 18.76 11.52 -3.16
CA SER A 311 18.00 10.99 -4.30
C SER A 311 18.28 9.52 -4.48
N PHE A 312 17.23 8.75 -4.70
CA PHE A 312 17.29 7.30 -4.87
C PHE A 312 16.73 6.90 -6.24
N ASN A 313 17.47 6.06 -6.96
CA ASN A 313 17.14 5.62 -8.31
C ASN A 313 17.48 4.14 -8.49
N ASN A 314 16.45 3.29 -8.63
CA ASN A 314 16.63 1.84 -8.76
C ASN A 314 17.37 1.20 -7.57
N ASP A 315 17.25 1.76 -6.37
CA ASP A 315 17.95 1.27 -5.19
C ASP A 315 17.18 0.14 -4.50
N THR A 316 17.91 -0.74 -3.80
CA THR A 316 17.33 -1.83 -3.00
C THR A 316 17.60 -1.62 -1.52
N PHE A 317 16.54 -1.60 -0.74
CA PHE A 317 16.54 -1.46 0.71
C PHE A 317 16.24 -2.81 1.35
N ASN A 318 17.29 -3.45 1.88
CA ASN A 318 17.18 -4.75 2.54
C ASN A 318 16.80 -4.55 4.01
N GLN A 319 17.72 -4.84 4.92
CA GLN A 319 17.54 -4.67 6.36
C GLN A 319 18.37 -3.48 6.82
N GLY A 320 17.85 -2.56 7.61
CA GLY A 320 18.65 -1.42 8.09
C GLY A 320 17.87 -0.47 8.98
N THR A 321 18.61 0.38 9.69
CA THR A 321 18.05 1.53 10.41
C THR A 321 18.35 2.78 9.61
N TYR A 322 17.31 3.50 9.19
CA TYR A 322 17.44 4.65 8.31
C TYR A 322 17.01 5.93 9.03
N ASN A 323 17.93 6.88 9.12
CA ASN A 323 17.73 8.17 9.77
C ASN A 323 17.80 9.27 8.71
N PHE A 324 16.64 9.81 8.36
CA PHE A 324 16.52 10.91 7.41
C PHE A 324 16.41 12.24 8.14
N ASN A 325 17.55 12.84 8.47
CA ASN A 325 17.65 14.23 8.94
C ASN A 325 17.57 15.24 7.78
N THR A 326 17.22 14.76 6.59
CA THR A 326 17.29 15.44 5.29
C THR A 326 16.27 16.56 5.14
N ASN A 327 16.57 17.52 4.27
CA ASN A 327 15.62 18.59 3.89
C ASN A 327 14.72 18.16 2.72
N LYS A 328 15.24 17.38 1.77
CA LYS A 328 14.52 16.88 0.59
C LYS A 328 14.94 15.46 0.25
N VAL A 329 13.98 14.64 -0.17
CA VAL A 329 14.19 13.30 -0.72
C VAL A 329 13.47 13.18 -2.06
N SER A 330 14.15 12.62 -3.06
CA SER A 330 13.56 12.34 -4.38
C SER A 330 13.70 10.87 -4.75
N PHE A 331 12.69 10.35 -5.43
CA PHE A 331 12.66 8.97 -5.93
C PHE A 331 12.49 8.97 -7.44
N SER A 332 13.22 8.07 -8.11
CA SER A 332 13.13 7.73 -9.54
C SER A 332 13.28 6.23 -9.71
N GLY A 333 12.83 5.70 -10.85
CA GLY A 333 12.96 4.28 -11.15
C GLY A 333 12.33 3.37 -10.08
N THR A 334 12.72 2.09 -10.06
CA THR A 334 12.11 1.10 -9.17
C THR A 334 12.92 0.91 -7.89
N ASN A 335 12.48 1.52 -6.80
CA ASN A 335 13.11 1.36 -5.49
C ASN A 335 12.48 0.17 -4.75
N THR A 336 13.27 -0.86 -4.47
CA THR A 336 12.78 -2.14 -3.91
C THR A 336 12.93 -2.17 -2.40
N LEU A 337 11.88 -2.51 -1.67
CA LEU A 337 11.83 -2.56 -0.21
C LEU A 337 11.64 -4.01 0.26
N ASN A 338 12.69 -4.63 0.80
CA ASN A 338 12.72 -6.07 1.12
C ASN A 338 12.43 -6.41 2.59
N SER A 339 12.80 -5.58 3.57
CA SER A 339 12.53 -5.89 5.00
C SER A 339 12.83 -4.73 5.96
N SER A 340 11.94 -3.76 6.02
CA SER A 340 11.86 -2.63 6.96
C SER A 340 11.02 -1.54 6.29
N SER A 341 10.51 -0.55 7.03
CA SER A 341 9.93 0.67 6.46
C SER A 341 11.02 1.75 6.42
N PRO A 342 11.93 1.77 5.42
CA PRO A 342 13.09 2.66 5.43
C PRO A 342 12.69 4.13 5.50
N PHE A 343 11.51 4.47 4.98
CA PHE A 343 11.03 5.84 4.90
C PHE A 343 9.95 6.18 5.93
N ALA A 344 9.78 5.43 7.02
CA ALA A 344 8.74 5.70 8.04
C ALA A 344 8.95 6.98 8.87
N SER A 345 10.08 7.68 8.74
CA SER A 345 10.37 8.87 9.58
C SER A 345 11.23 9.93 8.88
N LEU A 346 10.78 10.41 7.71
CA LEU A 346 11.45 11.49 7.00
C LEU A 346 11.16 12.85 7.66
N LYS A 347 12.19 13.68 7.80
CA LYS A 347 12.00 15.07 8.25
C LYS A 347 11.71 16.05 7.10
N GLY A 348 12.19 15.76 5.90
CA GLY A 348 12.16 16.65 4.73
C GLY A 348 11.03 16.39 3.74
N SER A 349 10.87 17.28 2.75
CA SER A 349 9.87 17.10 1.68
C SER A 349 10.23 15.96 0.74
N VAL A 350 9.22 15.32 0.14
CA VAL A 350 9.38 14.16 -0.74
C VAL A 350 8.86 14.47 -2.13
N SER A 351 9.55 14.00 -3.17
CA SER A 351 9.14 14.16 -4.57
C SER A 351 9.37 12.89 -5.38
N PHE A 352 8.51 12.68 -6.38
CA PHE A 352 8.57 11.54 -7.29
C PHE A 352 8.76 12.00 -8.73
N ASN A 353 9.80 11.48 -9.39
CA ASN A 353 10.04 11.71 -10.82
C ASN A 353 9.16 10.80 -11.69
N SER A 354 9.05 11.11 -12.98
CA SER A 354 8.25 10.35 -13.95
C SER A 354 8.87 8.98 -14.22
N ASN A 355 8.44 7.95 -13.47
CA ASN A 355 8.85 6.53 -13.47
C ASN A 355 9.18 6.00 -12.07
N ALA A 356 9.07 6.81 -11.01
CA ALA A 356 9.31 6.33 -9.66
C ALA A 356 8.30 5.24 -9.27
N ILE A 357 8.79 4.13 -8.76
CA ILE A 357 8.00 3.01 -8.26
C ILE A 357 8.59 2.58 -6.92
N PHE A 358 7.73 2.29 -5.94
CA PHE A 358 8.11 1.48 -4.80
C PHE A 358 7.71 0.03 -5.06
N ASN A 359 8.69 -0.86 -5.12
CA ASN A 359 8.44 -2.29 -5.20
C ASN A 359 8.50 -2.90 -3.80
N LEU A 360 7.36 -3.23 -3.23
CA LEU A 360 7.26 -3.91 -1.94
C LEU A 360 7.56 -5.40 -2.14
N ASN A 361 8.79 -5.81 -1.87
CA ASN A 361 9.24 -7.18 -2.09
C ASN A 361 9.43 -7.91 -0.75
N GLN A 362 8.36 -7.95 0.03
CA GLN A 362 8.28 -8.65 1.30
C GLN A 362 6.89 -9.28 1.45
N THR A 363 6.79 -10.32 2.25
CA THR A 363 5.49 -10.91 2.60
C THR A 363 4.82 -10.09 3.70
N LEU A 364 3.63 -9.58 3.42
CA LEU A 364 2.78 -8.94 4.42
C LEU A 364 1.77 -9.97 4.96
N ASN A 365 1.51 -9.94 6.27
CA ASN A 365 0.53 -10.82 6.91
C ASN A 365 -0.86 -10.18 6.93
N ASP A 366 -1.91 -10.96 7.17
CA ASP A 366 -3.30 -10.49 7.24
C ASP A 366 -3.47 -9.27 8.15
N ASN A 367 -4.06 -8.20 7.60
CA ASN A 367 -4.27 -6.90 8.22
C ASN A 367 -3.00 -6.17 8.68
N GLN A 368 -1.80 -6.65 8.31
CA GLN A 368 -0.55 -5.96 8.58
C GLN A 368 -0.52 -4.64 7.81
N THR A 369 -0.33 -3.55 8.53
CA THR A 369 -0.01 -2.25 7.94
C THR A 369 1.49 -2.15 7.71
N TYR A 370 1.87 -1.69 6.52
CA TYR A 370 3.23 -1.35 6.18
C TYR A 370 3.31 0.14 5.84
N ASP A 371 4.11 0.87 6.61
CA ASP A 371 4.38 2.28 6.37
C ASP A 371 5.44 2.38 5.27
N ILE A 372 5.05 2.66 4.03
CA ILE A 372 6.03 2.81 2.94
C ILE A 372 6.86 4.06 3.21
N LEU A 373 6.18 5.15 3.53
CA LEU A 373 6.77 6.46 3.70
C LEU A 373 5.91 7.33 4.62
N THR A 374 6.53 7.95 5.61
CA THR A 374 5.94 9.02 6.42
C THR A 374 6.93 10.17 6.55
N THR A 375 6.44 11.40 6.37
CA THR A 375 7.26 12.61 6.39
C THR A 375 6.64 13.77 7.18
N ASN A 376 7.48 14.58 7.83
CA ASN A 376 7.08 15.88 8.37
C ASN A 376 6.94 16.98 7.30
N GLY A 377 7.51 16.76 6.11
CA GLY A 377 7.38 17.65 4.96
C GLY A 377 6.08 17.43 4.19
N ALA A 378 6.04 17.87 2.93
CA ALA A 378 4.96 17.55 1.99
C ALA A 378 5.43 16.52 0.97
N ILE A 379 4.50 15.65 0.55
CA ILE A 379 4.69 14.72 -0.56
C ILE A 379 4.20 15.37 -1.85
N GLN A 380 5.09 15.45 -2.83
CA GLN A 380 4.79 15.90 -4.19
C GLN A 380 4.71 14.69 -5.12
N TYR A 381 3.49 14.24 -5.39
CA TYR A 381 3.22 13.07 -6.25
C TYR A 381 3.55 13.30 -7.72
N GLY A 382 3.78 14.54 -8.15
CA GLY A 382 4.15 14.85 -9.53
C GLY A 382 3.11 14.33 -10.52
N VAL A 383 3.56 13.50 -11.47
CA VAL A 383 2.70 12.92 -12.51
C VAL A 383 1.66 11.94 -11.94
N TYR A 384 1.92 11.30 -10.79
CA TYR A 384 1.05 10.30 -10.17
C TYR A 384 -0.22 10.88 -9.54
N GLN A 385 -0.41 12.20 -9.54
CA GLN A 385 -1.55 12.85 -8.88
C GLN A 385 -2.92 12.34 -9.35
N SER A 386 -3.01 11.78 -10.56
CA SER A 386 -4.22 11.21 -11.15
C SER A 386 -4.27 9.67 -11.14
N TYR A 387 -3.18 9.00 -10.73
CA TYR A 387 -3.02 7.54 -10.76
C TYR A 387 -2.09 7.09 -9.63
N LEU A 388 -2.49 7.35 -8.40
CA LEU A 388 -1.64 7.12 -7.22
C LEU A 388 -1.30 5.62 -7.02
N TRP A 389 -2.23 4.73 -7.36
CA TRP A 389 -2.08 3.27 -7.28
C TRP A 389 -0.95 2.73 -8.18
N ASP A 390 -0.56 3.45 -9.22
CA ASP A 390 0.55 3.05 -10.11
C ASP A 390 1.93 3.31 -9.50
N LEU A 391 2.01 3.92 -8.31
CA LEU A 391 3.28 4.18 -7.61
C LEU A 391 3.85 2.94 -6.91
N ILE A 392 3.03 1.90 -6.71
CA ILE A 392 3.37 0.74 -5.89
C ILE A 392 3.30 -0.53 -6.76
N ASN A 393 4.40 -1.27 -6.77
CA ASN A 393 4.44 -2.67 -7.18
C ASN A 393 4.53 -3.54 -5.93
N TYR A 394 4.07 -4.78 -6.05
CA TYR A 394 4.11 -5.74 -4.95
C TYR A 394 4.70 -7.06 -5.45
N LYS A 395 5.77 -7.52 -4.78
CA LYS A 395 6.57 -8.71 -5.12
C LYS A 395 7.03 -8.75 -6.59
N GLY A 396 7.29 -7.57 -7.17
CA GLY A 396 7.73 -7.42 -8.56
C GLY A 396 6.59 -7.18 -9.56
N ASP A 397 5.35 -7.51 -9.19
CA ASP A 397 4.20 -7.41 -10.06
C ASP A 397 3.53 -6.04 -9.98
N LYS A 398 2.96 -5.62 -11.10
CA LYS A 398 2.16 -4.40 -11.21
C LYS A 398 0.71 -4.70 -10.82
N ALA A 399 -0.01 -3.66 -10.42
CA ALA A 399 -1.44 -3.74 -10.21
C ALA A 399 -2.16 -4.29 -11.46
N ILE A 400 -3.01 -5.29 -11.27
CA ILE A 400 -3.89 -5.81 -12.32
C ILE A 400 -5.27 -5.17 -12.28
N SER A 401 -5.68 -4.67 -11.11
CA SER A 401 -6.91 -3.88 -10.94
C SER A 401 -6.85 -3.01 -9.69
N HIS A 402 -7.70 -1.99 -9.65
CA HIS A 402 -7.82 -1.11 -8.48
C HIS A 402 -9.27 -0.62 -8.31
N VAL A 403 -9.65 -0.32 -7.07
CA VAL A 403 -10.93 0.32 -6.73
C VAL A 403 -10.71 1.42 -5.71
N GLU A 404 -11.10 2.65 -6.06
CA GLU A 404 -11.11 3.74 -5.08
C GLU A 404 -12.21 3.52 -4.04
N VAL A 405 -11.81 3.44 -2.77
CA VAL A 405 -12.72 3.30 -1.62
C VAL A 405 -12.94 4.62 -0.87
N GLY A 406 -12.22 5.67 -1.26
CA GLY A 406 -12.41 7.07 -0.87
C GLY A 406 -11.20 7.66 -0.14
N ASN A 407 -11.10 8.99 -0.07
CA ASN A 407 -10.01 9.72 0.61
C ASN A 407 -8.60 9.34 0.10
N ASN A 408 -8.41 9.18 -1.22
CA ASN A 408 -7.16 8.68 -1.81
C ASN A 408 -6.73 7.30 -1.27
N THR A 409 -7.70 6.48 -0.87
CA THR A 409 -7.50 5.08 -0.53
C THR A 409 -8.03 4.19 -1.66
N TYR A 410 -7.22 3.20 -2.03
CA TYR A 410 -7.48 2.26 -3.12
C TYR A 410 -7.30 0.83 -2.62
N ASP A 411 -8.23 -0.05 -2.94
CA ASP A 411 -8.00 -1.49 -2.86
C ASP A 411 -7.39 -1.91 -4.21
N VAL A 412 -6.14 -2.37 -4.21
CA VAL A 412 -5.33 -2.67 -5.39
C VAL A 412 -4.98 -4.16 -5.39
N THR A 413 -5.28 -4.84 -6.49
CA THR A 413 -5.08 -6.28 -6.63
C THR A 413 -3.88 -6.57 -7.54
N PHE A 414 -3.08 -7.54 -7.15
CA PHE A 414 -1.88 -8.02 -7.82
C PHE A 414 -2.00 -9.52 -8.05
N ASP A 415 -1.56 -10.00 -9.21
CA ASP A 415 -1.43 -11.43 -9.50
C ASP A 415 -0.05 -11.91 -9.02
N ILE A 416 0.00 -12.56 -7.86
CA ILE A 416 1.22 -13.10 -7.26
C ILE A 416 1.26 -14.60 -7.46
N ASN A 417 2.09 -15.07 -8.41
CA ASN A 417 2.22 -16.49 -8.74
C ASN A 417 0.88 -17.18 -9.08
N GLY A 418 -0.04 -16.49 -9.76
CA GLY A 418 -1.36 -17.01 -10.13
C GLY A 418 -2.40 -16.90 -9.02
N GLN A 419 -2.13 -16.14 -7.94
CA GLN A 419 -3.07 -15.86 -6.86
C GLN A 419 -3.26 -14.35 -6.70
N ASP A 420 -4.51 -13.92 -6.61
CA ASP A 420 -4.84 -12.51 -6.43
C ASP A 420 -4.64 -12.11 -4.96
N GLU A 421 -3.63 -11.26 -4.71
CA GLU A 421 -3.38 -10.62 -3.41
C GLU A 421 -3.85 -9.16 -3.48
N THR A 422 -4.51 -8.65 -2.44
CA THR A 422 -5.01 -7.26 -2.41
C THR A 422 -4.36 -6.43 -1.30
N LEU A 423 -3.85 -5.25 -1.67
CA LEU A 423 -3.38 -4.22 -0.76
C LEU A 423 -4.37 -3.06 -0.71
N GLN A 424 -4.71 -2.59 0.49
CA GLN A 424 -5.33 -1.28 0.65
C GLN A 424 -4.25 -0.21 0.75
N GLU A 425 -4.13 0.62 -0.26
CA GLU A 425 -3.13 1.68 -0.37
C GLU A 425 -3.75 3.02 -0.02
N THR A 426 -3.14 3.79 0.87
CA THR A 426 -3.62 5.13 1.25
C THR A 426 -2.55 6.18 1.03
N PHE A 427 -2.91 7.22 0.27
CA PHE A 427 -2.00 8.29 -0.15
C PHE A 427 -2.41 9.63 0.46
N ASN A 428 -1.60 10.15 1.38
CA ASN A 428 -1.82 11.41 2.07
C ASN A 428 -0.73 12.43 1.73
N LYS A 429 -0.95 13.69 2.11
CA LYS A 429 0.06 14.76 1.93
C LYS A 429 1.40 14.50 2.65
N GLN A 430 1.42 13.58 3.60
CA GLN A 430 2.55 13.31 4.51
C GLN A 430 2.82 11.83 4.73
N SER A 431 2.02 10.92 4.17
CA SER A 431 2.24 9.49 4.31
C SER A 431 1.73 8.67 3.14
N ILE A 432 2.37 7.54 2.90
CA ILE A 432 1.95 6.47 2.01
C ILE A 432 2.01 5.19 2.84
N ILE A 433 0.85 4.57 3.04
CA ILE A 433 0.73 3.34 3.83
C ILE A 433 -0.01 2.30 3.02
N THR A 434 0.32 1.03 3.24
CA THR A 434 -0.44 -0.10 2.69
C THR A 434 -0.92 -0.99 3.83
N GLN A 435 -2.07 -1.64 3.65
CA GLN A 435 -2.53 -2.71 4.53
C GLN A 435 -2.82 -3.93 3.68
N PHE A 436 -2.25 -5.07 4.05
CA PHE A 436 -2.55 -6.32 3.38
C PHE A 436 -3.94 -6.82 3.78
N LEU A 437 -4.83 -6.97 2.80
CA LEU A 437 -6.19 -7.47 3.00
C LEU A 437 -6.29 -9.00 2.83
N GLY A 438 -5.24 -9.64 2.33
CA GLY A 438 -5.20 -11.07 2.06
C GLY A 438 -5.82 -11.46 0.72
N ASP A 439 -5.73 -12.75 0.44
CA ASP A 439 -6.32 -13.49 -0.68
C ASP A 439 -7.87 -13.61 -0.53
N ASN A 440 -8.41 -13.05 0.56
CA ASN A 440 -9.57 -13.57 1.26
C ASN A 440 -10.88 -12.80 0.99
N LEU A 441 -10.88 -11.74 0.17
CA LEU A 441 -12.13 -11.04 -0.14
C LEU A 441 -13.04 -11.85 -1.07
N GLN A 442 -12.48 -12.53 -2.08
CA GLN A 442 -13.23 -13.48 -2.91
C GLN A 442 -13.67 -14.72 -2.12
N GLN A 443 -12.80 -15.27 -1.25
CA GLN A 443 -13.14 -16.44 -0.42
C GLN A 443 -14.15 -16.12 0.68
N GLN A 444 -14.08 -14.95 1.34
CA GLN A 444 -15.11 -14.49 2.28
C GLN A 444 -16.43 -14.21 1.56
N ALA A 445 -16.41 -13.61 0.37
CA ALA A 445 -17.61 -13.44 -0.44
C ALA A 445 -18.23 -14.79 -0.84
N GLN A 446 -17.43 -15.77 -1.25
CA GLN A 446 -17.88 -17.14 -1.53
C GLN A 446 -18.43 -17.83 -0.29
N LYS A 447 -17.80 -17.68 0.88
CA LYS A 447 -18.24 -18.31 2.14
C LYS A 447 -19.55 -17.72 2.65
N THR A 448 -19.67 -16.39 2.68
CA THR A 448 -20.93 -15.71 3.00
C THR A 448 -22.03 -16.11 2.01
N TYR A 449 -21.69 -16.22 0.72
CA TYR A 449 -22.62 -16.68 -0.30
C TYR A 449 -23.06 -18.15 -0.10
N GLN A 450 -22.15 -19.06 0.25
CA GLN A 450 -22.51 -20.45 0.54
C GLN A 450 -23.41 -20.57 1.78
N GLU A 451 -23.18 -19.75 2.80
CA GLU A 451 -24.06 -19.64 3.96
C GLU A 451 -25.45 -19.12 3.57
N ASP A 452 -25.52 -18.07 2.75
CA ASP A 452 -26.79 -17.48 2.28
C ASP A 452 -27.57 -18.45 1.38
N LEU A 453 -26.91 -19.11 0.42
CA LEU A 453 -27.51 -20.16 -0.41
C LEU A 453 -28.08 -21.30 0.44
N THR A 454 -27.35 -21.73 1.47
CA THR A 454 -27.80 -22.77 2.40
C THR A 454 -29.03 -22.30 3.18
N ASN A 455 -29.06 -21.03 3.60
CA ASN A 455 -30.19 -20.43 4.30
C ASN A 455 -31.43 -20.33 3.40
N SER A 456 -31.28 -19.89 2.15
CA SER A 456 -32.37 -19.81 1.16
C SER A 456 -32.93 -21.18 0.81
N GLN A 457 -32.07 -22.19 0.57
CA GLN A 457 -32.52 -23.56 0.32
C GLN A 457 -33.28 -24.16 1.51
N ASN A 458 -32.80 -23.92 2.74
CA ASN A 458 -33.49 -24.38 3.95
C ASN A 458 -34.84 -23.70 4.14
N ALA A 459 -34.96 -22.43 3.78
CA ALA A 459 -36.24 -21.71 3.81
C ALA A 459 -37.22 -22.28 2.76
N LEU A 460 -36.76 -22.50 1.53
CA LEU A 460 -37.56 -23.09 0.45
C LEU A 460 -38.06 -24.51 0.79
N ASN A 461 -37.19 -25.37 1.30
CA ASN A 461 -37.55 -26.72 1.74
C ASN A 461 -38.62 -26.72 2.85
N LYS A 462 -38.69 -25.65 3.66
CA LYS A 462 -39.72 -25.51 4.68
C LYS A 462 -41.08 -25.13 4.06
N VAL A 463 -41.08 -24.25 3.06
CA VAL A 463 -42.30 -23.84 2.34
C VAL A 463 -42.90 -25.00 1.53
N ALA A 464 -42.07 -25.78 0.82
CA ALA A 464 -42.53 -26.95 0.05
C ALA A 464 -43.19 -28.05 0.93
N ASN A 465 -42.72 -28.21 2.17
CA ASN A 465 -43.34 -29.10 3.17
C ASN A 465 -44.66 -28.55 3.73
N ASP A 466 -44.82 -27.23 3.82
CA ASP A 466 -46.06 -26.58 4.26
C ASP A 466 -47.14 -26.66 3.14
N ASN A 467 -46.73 -26.55 1.86
CA ASN A 467 -47.61 -26.62 0.68
C ASN A 467 -48.21 -28.03 0.46
N THR A 468 -47.47 -29.09 0.82
CA THR A 468 -47.96 -30.48 0.79
C THR A 468 -49.01 -30.80 1.86
N ILE A 469 -49.09 -30.00 2.95
CA ILE A 469 -50.12 -30.15 3.99
C ILE A 469 -51.43 -29.48 3.57
N ALA A 470 -51.39 -28.42 2.75
CA ALA A 470 -52.58 -27.69 2.27
C ALA A 470 -53.32 -28.40 1.12
N ASN A 471 -52.62 -29.16 0.27
CA ASN A 471 -53.20 -29.80 -0.92
C ASN A 471 -54.17 -30.99 -0.63
N ASN A 472 -54.35 -31.41 0.63
CA ASN A 472 -55.15 -32.59 0.97
C ASN A 472 -56.57 -32.29 1.49
N ASP A 473 -57.02 -31.02 1.54
CA ASP A 473 -58.39 -30.68 1.93
C ASP A 473 -59.13 -29.93 0.81
N THR A 474 -59.80 -30.67 -0.08
CA THR A 474 -60.57 -30.11 -1.22
C THR A 474 -62.05 -29.83 -0.88
N SER A 475 -62.45 -30.03 0.38
CA SER A 475 -63.87 -30.01 0.78
C SER A 475 -64.56 -28.65 0.66
N TYR A 476 -63.80 -27.56 0.61
CA TYR A 476 -64.31 -26.18 0.56
C TYR A 476 -64.78 -25.71 -0.83
N THR A 477 -64.42 -26.43 -1.90
CA THR A 477 -64.77 -26.07 -3.29
C THR A 477 -66.24 -26.32 -3.67
N GLN A 478 -67.02 -26.97 -2.80
CA GLN A 478 -68.44 -27.31 -3.05
C GLN A 478 -69.44 -26.36 -2.37
N SER A 479 -69.01 -25.18 -1.93
CA SER A 479 -69.88 -24.21 -1.26
C SER A 479 -71.01 -23.72 -2.18
N LYS A 480 -72.27 -23.84 -1.74
CA LYS A 480 -73.45 -23.29 -2.46
C LYS A 480 -73.55 -21.76 -2.37
N ASN A 481 -72.69 -21.09 -1.60
CA ASN A 481 -72.63 -19.64 -1.50
C ASN A 481 -71.67 -19.09 -2.56
N ALA A 482 -72.20 -18.32 -3.52
CA ALA A 482 -71.45 -17.82 -4.68
C ALA A 482 -70.25 -16.94 -4.31
N THR A 483 -70.31 -16.18 -3.21
CA THR A 483 -69.19 -15.35 -2.75
C THR A 483 -68.07 -16.22 -2.17
N VAL A 484 -68.41 -17.19 -1.31
CA VAL A 484 -67.44 -18.12 -0.73
C VAL A 484 -66.78 -18.99 -1.81
N ALA A 485 -67.54 -19.43 -2.82
CA ALA A 485 -67.00 -20.20 -3.93
C ALA A 485 -66.01 -19.40 -4.80
N LYS A 486 -66.32 -18.12 -5.06
CA LYS A 486 -65.44 -17.23 -5.82
C LYS A 486 -64.15 -16.92 -5.06
N ASP A 487 -64.25 -16.61 -3.76
CA ASP A 487 -63.08 -16.30 -2.93
C ASP A 487 -62.19 -17.54 -2.72
N ALA A 488 -62.80 -18.73 -2.59
CA ALA A 488 -62.07 -20.01 -2.56
C ALA A 488 -61.33 -20.32 -3.87
N GLN A 489 -61.94 -20.01 -5.03
CA GLN A 489 -61.30 -20.21 -6.33
C GLN A 489 -60.15 -19.22 -6.56
N GLY A 490 -60.26 -17.99 -6.04
CA GLY A 490 -59.16 -17.03 -6.00
C GLY A 490 -57.96 -17.57 -5.23
N LEU A 491 -58.21 -18.07 -4.01
CA LEU A 491 -57.19 -18.63 -3.13
C LEU A 491 -56.45 -19.83 -3.76
N GLU A 492 -57.18 -20.71 -4.45
CA GLU A 492 -56.61 -21.87 -5.15
C GLU A 492 -55.75 -21.46 -6.36
N ASN A 493 -56.18 -20.46 -7.13
CA ASN A 493 -55.38 -19.94 -8.24
C ASN A 493 -54.07 -19.30 -7.75
N THR A 494 -54.14 -18.54 -6.66
CA THR A 494 -52.95 -17.95 -6.02
C THR A 494 -52.01 -19.03 -5.49
N ASN A 495 -52.54 -20.11 -4.90
CA ASN A 495 -51.75 -21.26 -4.44
C ASN A 495 -51.01 -21.96 -5.60
N GLN A 496 -51.66 -22.14 -6.75
CA GLN A 496 -51.02 -22.71 -7.94
C GLN A 496 -49.95 -21.80 -8.54
N GLN A 497 -50.10 -20.48 -8.40
CA GLN A 497 -49.07 -19.53 -8.82
C GLN A 497 -47.86 -19.57 -7.88
N ILE A 498 -48.08 -19.62 -6.56
CA ILE A 498 -47.02 -19.82 -5.55
C ILE A 498 -46.19 -21.08 -5.86
N GLN A 499 -46.83 -22.19 -6.22
CA GLN A 499 -46.12 -23.43 -6.60
C GLN A 499 -45.23 -23.28 -7.84
N LYS A 500 -45.61 -22.44 -8.82
CA LYS A 500 -44.80 -22.17 -10.01
C LYS A 500 -43.62 -21.27 -9.69
N ASP A 501 -43.85 -20.26 -8.85
CA ASP A 501 -42.82 -19.31 -8.43
C ASP A 501 -41.78 -20.00 -7.53
N GLU A 502 -42.20 -20.96 -6.68
CA GLU A 502 -41.30 -21.84 -5.92
C GLU A 502 -40.36 -22.63 -6.86
N GLN A 503 -40.88 -23.21 -7.94
CA GLN A 503 -40.08 -23.97 -8.91
C GLN A 503 -39.09 -23.09 -9.69
N ALA A 504 -39.50 -21.86 -10.02
CA ALA A 504 -38.64 -20.89 -10.68
C ALA A 504 -37.47 -20.47 -9.77
N LEU A 505 -37.78 -20.15 -8.50
CA LEU A 505 -36.78 -19.82 -7.50
C LEU A 505 -35.81 -20.98 -7.22
N GLU A 506 -36.29 -22.22 -7.19
CA GLU A 506 -35.43 -23.41 -7.03
C GLU A 506 -34.41 -23.55 -8.18
N LYS A 507 -34.85 -23.29 -9.41
CA LYS A 507 -34.00 -23.35 -10.60
C LYS A 507 -32.93 -22.26 -10.57
N ASP A 508 -33.29 -21.04 -10.16
CA ASP A 508 -32.34 -19.95 -10.06
C ASP A 508 -31.30 -20.20 -8.97
N LEU A 509 -31.71 -20.68 -7.79
CA LEU A 509 -30.80 -21.08 -6.72
C LEU A 509 -29.81 -22.16 -7.19
N ALA A 510 -30.28 -23.14 -7.98
CA ALA A 510 -29.41 -24.16 -8.57
C ALA A 510 -28.39 -23.58 -9.56
N GLN A 511 -28.80 -22.63 -10.40
CA GLN A 511 -27.92 -21.95 -11.35
C GLN A 511 -26.84 -21.13 -10.63
N ILE A 512 -27.20 -20.35 -9.62
CA ILE A 512 -26.21 -19.56 -8.87
C ILE A 512 -25.26 -20.49 -8.08
N LYS A 513 -25.76 -21.61 -7.55
CA LYS A 513 -24.92 -22.66 -6.92
C LYS A 513 -23.88 -23.24 -7.88
N GLN A 514 -24.24 -23.46 -9.14
CA GLN A 514 -23.30 -23.94 -10.16
C GLN A 514 -22.24 -22.89 -10.49
N LEU A 515 -22.63 -21.62 -10.65
CA LEU A 515 -21.72 -20.51 -10.94
C LEU A 515 -20.75 -20.24 -9.78
N ALA A 516 -21.20 -20.40 -8.54
CA ALA A 516 -20.38 -20.23 -7.35
C ALA A 516 -19.31 -21.32 -7.16
N ASN A 517 -19.61 -22.56 -7.58
CA ASN A 517 -18.74 -23.73 -7.42
C ASN A 517 -17.96 -24.07 -8.70
N SER A 518 -17.87 -23.14 -9.65
CA SER A 518 -17.15 -23.33 -10.91
C SER A 518 -15.67 -23.64 -10.68
N THR A 519 -15.19 -24.77 -11.19
CA THR A 519 -13.77 -25.17 -11.13
C THR A 519 -12.93 -24.55 -12.24
N THR A 520 -13.54 -23.80 -13.17
CA THR A 520 -12.89 -23.18 -14.34
C THR A 520 -12.73 -21.67 -14.21
N GLY A 521 -12.82 -21.12 -12.99
CA GLY A 521 -12.77 -19.69 -12.69
C GLY A 521 -14.16 -19.07 -12.44
N PHE A 522 -14.19 -17.96 -11.69
CA PHE A 522 -15.42 -17.25 -11.30
C PHE A 522 -15.83 -16.24 -12.37
N ASN A 523 -17.02 -16.41 -12.96
CA ASN A 523 -17.57 -15.47 -13.93
C ASN A 523 -18.53 -14.47 -13.23
N GLU A 524 -18.00 -13.30 -12.86
CA GLU A 524 -18.74 -12.28 -12.11
C GLU A 524 -19.99 -11.78 -12.85
N GLN A 525 -19.93 -11.62 -14.18
CA GLN A 525 -21.07 -11.13 -14.97
C GLN A 525 -22.23 -12.14 -14.97
N ALA A 526 -21.94 -13.40 -15.27
CA ALA A 526 -22.94 -14.47 -15.28
C ALA A 526 -23.54 -14.68 -13.88
N PHE A 527 -22.69 -14.60 -12.85
CA PHE A 527 -23.11 -14.70 -11.45
C PHE A 527 -24.06 -13.57 -11.05
N ASN A 528 -23.70 -12.31 -11.33
CA ASN A 528 -24.53 -11.15 -11.02
C ASN A 528 -25.88 -11.19 -11.74
N GLN A 529 -25.91 -11.71 -12.97
CA GLN A 529 -27.14 -11.87 -13.73
C GLN A 529 -28.07 -12.92 -13.12
N ALA A 530 -27.53 -14.09 -12.76
CA ALA A 530 -28.29 -15.14 -12.10
C ALA A 530 -28.81 -14.69 -10.72
N GLN A 531 -28.01 -13.95 -9.95
CA GLN A 531 -28.43 -13.39 -8.66
C GLN A 531 -29.57 -12.36 -8.80
N LYS A 532 -29.52 -11.52 -9.83
CA LYS A 532 -30.60 -10.55 -10.07
C LYS A 532 -31.92 -11.26 -10.37
N GLN A 533 -31.87 -12.37 -11.09
CA GLN A 533 -33.05 -13.18 -11.40
C GLN A 533 -33.62 -13.83 -10.13
N GLU A 534 -32.78 -14.43 -9.30
CA GLU A 534 -33.21 -15.02 -8.02
C GLU A 534 -33.90 -14.01 -7.09
N GLN A 535 -33.38 -12.78 -6.99
CA GLN A 535 -34.02 -11.72 -6.20
C GLN A 535 -35.38 -11.28 -6.77
N GLN A 536 -35.52 -11.32 -8.10
CA GLN A 536 -36.78 -11.00 -8.76
C GLN A 536 -37.82 -12.09 -8.51
N ASP A 537 -37.42 -13.35 -8.58
CA ASP A 537 -38.28 -14.50 -8.31
C ASP A 537 -38.68 -14.57 -6.83
N GLU A 538 -37.75 -14.27 -5.89
CA GLU A 538 -38.05 -14.14 -4.45
C GLU A 538 -39.09 -13.05 -4.19
N GLN A 539 -38.94 -11.88 -4.84
CA GLN A 539 -39.88 -10.77 -4.68
C GLN A 539 -41.26 -11.09 -5.24
N THR A 540 -41.33 -11.88 -6.31
CA THR A 540 -42.58 -12.34 -6.92
C THR A 540 -43.28 -13.32 -6.00
N LEU A 541 -42.58 -14.36 -5.52
CA LEU A 541 -43.10 -15.31 -4.54
C LEU A 541 -43.63 -14.61 -3.28
N GLN A 542 -42.90 -13.61 -2.79
CA GLN A 542 -43.33 -12.84 -1.62
C GLN A 542 -44.62 -12.04 -1.87
N ASN A 543 -44.82 -11.51 -3.07
CA ASN A 543 -46.04 -10.79 -3.42
C ASN A 543 -47.23 -11.75 -3.47
N ASP A 544 -47.03 -12.93 -4.03
CA ASP A 544 -48.06 -13.95 -4.16
C ASP A 544 -48.45 -14.55 -2.80
N GLU A 545 -47.49 -14.76 -1.89
CA GLU A 545 -47.79 -15.11 -0.49
C GLU A 545 -48.62 -14.02 0.22
N ASN A 546 -48.33 -12.74 -0.02
CA ASN A 546 -49.08 -11.64 0.57
C ASN A 546 -50.51 -11.56 0.00
N ALA A 547 -50.68 -11.85 -1.29
CA ALA A 547 -51.97 -11.98 -1.93
C ALA A 547 -52.77 -13.14 -1.30
N PHE A 548 -52.14 -14.32 -1.17
CA PHE A 548 -52.76 -15.49 -0.54
C PHE A 548 -53.22 -15.21 0.89
N ASN A 549 -52.40 -14.55 1.71
CA ASN A 549 -52.78 -14.16 3.07
C ASN A 549 -53.97 -13.20 3.09
N THR A 550 -54.03 -12.27 2.14
CA THR A 550 -55.13 -11.30 2.02
C THR A 550 -56.42 -11.99 1.59
N GLU A 551 -56.35 -12.86 0.60
CA GLU A 551 -57.46 -13.69 0.12
C GLU A 551 -57.96 -14.63 1.21
N GLN A 552 -57.06 -15.20 2.02
CA GLN A 552 -57.42 -16.04 3.15
C GLN A 552 -58.23 -15.28 4.21
N GLU A 553 -57.83 -14.05 4.55
CA GLU A 553 -58.59 -13.20 5.47
C GLU A 553 -59.95 -12.77 4.87
N GLY A 554 -60.00 -12.50 3.56
CA GLY A 554 -61.24 -12.25 2.82
C GLY A 554 -62.20 -13.45 2.90
N LEU A 555 -61.69 -14.65 2.67
CA LEU A 555 -62.45 -15.90 2.77
C LEU A 555 -62.98 -16.13 4.19
N LYS A 556 -62.16 -15.89 5.22
CA LYS A 556 -62.61 -15.95 6.63
C LYS A 556 -63.78 -15.02 6.91
N GLN A 557 -63.74 -13.78 6.38
CA GLN A 557 -64.83 -12.81 6.52
C GLN A 557 -66.08 -13.22 5.74
N ALA A 558 -65.93 -13.72 4.51
CA ALA A 558 -67.04 -14.23 3.70
C ALA A 558 -67.76 -15.41 4.40
N ILE A 559 -67.00 -16.32 5.00
CA ILE A 559 -67.54 -17.45 5.78
C ILE A 559 -68.25 -16.97 7.06
N ALA A 560 -67.70 -15.97 7.75
CA ALA A 560 -68.34 -15.38 8.94
C ALA A 560 -69.67 -14.68 8.60
N ASN A 561 -69.73 -13.96 7.49
CA ASN A 561 -70.94 -13.25 7.04
C ASN A 561 -72.03 -14.21 6.51
N ALA A 562 -71.65 -15.35 5.93
CA ALA A 562 -72.60 -16.35 5.44
C ALA A 562 -73.40 -17.07 6.56
N LYS A 563 -72.98 -16.96 7.83
CA LYS A 563 -73.68 -17.56 8.99
C LYS A 563 -74.88 -16.74 9.51
N HIS A 564 -75.10 -15.52 9.03
CA HIS A 564 -76.14 -14.61 9.55
C HIS A 564 -77.18 -14.22 8.49
N ALA A 565 -78.08 -15.13 8.12
CA ALA A 565 -79.38 -14.83 7.48
C ALA A 565 -80.35 -15.98 7.81
N SER A 566 -81.41 -15.83 8.64
CA SER A 566 -82.70 -15.14 8.44
C SER A 566 -83.65 -15.48 9.64
N PRO A 567 -84.92 -14.98 9.79
CA PRO A 567 -85.59 -13.72 9.39
C PRO A 567 -86.16 -12.93 10.61
N THR A 568 -86.80 -11.75 10.41
CA THR A 568 -88.20 -11.32 10.73
C THR A 568 -88.35 -9.75 10.73
N PRO A 569 -89.54 -9.11 10.80
CA PRO A 569 -90.19 -8.39 9.68
C PRO A 569 -90.33 -6.85 9.80
N SER A 570 -90.57 -6.23 8.63
CA SER A 570 -91.22 -4.96 8.25
C SER A 570 -91.82 -4.01 9.33
N HIS A 571 -91.51 -2.70 9.24
CA HIS A 571 -92.46 -1.63 8.79
C HIS A 571 -91.77 -0.24 8.65
N ALA A 572 -92.23 0.53 7.65
CA ALA A 572 -91.84 1.91 7.26
C ALA A 572 -92.33 2.97 8.31
N PRO A 573 -91.98 4.30 8.25
CA PRO A 573 -91.99 5.17 7.06
C PRO A 573 -90.84 6.21 6.94
N THR A 574 -90.68 6.78 5.74
CA THR A 574 -89.92 8.02 5.43
C THR A 574 -90.76 9.26 5.80
N PRO A 575 -90.19 10.45 6.13
CA PRO A 575 -89.78 11.41 5.08
C PRO A 575 -88.67 12.46 5.42
N THR A 576 -88.03 12.97 4.35
CA THR A 576 -87.34 14.29 4.10
C THR A 576 -86.92 15.24 5.25
N LYS A 577 -85.70 15.83 5.17
CA LYS A 577 -85.40 17.16 4.56
C LYS A 577 -83.93 17.64 4.77
N HIS A 578 -83.44 18.39 3.79
CA HIS A 578 -82.18 19.13 3.62
C HIS A 578 -81.66 19.98 4.82
N THR A 579 -80.33 20.15 4.94
CA THR A 579 -79.56 21.38 4.54
C THR A 579 -78.08 21.31 5.01
N VAL A 580 -77.24 22.16 4.40
CA VAL A 580 -75.78 22.11 4.28
C VAL A 580 -75.07 23.04 5.30
N GLN A 581 -73.81 22.71 5.65
CA GLN A 581 -72.61 23.59 5.60
C GLN A 581 -71.85 24.02 6.90
N ASN A 582 -70.54 23.74 6.85
CA ASN A 582 -69.32 24.34 7.47
C ASN A 582 -68.81 23.96 8.90
N THR A 583 -67.82 23.03 8.92
CA THR A 583 -66.38 23.08 9.40
C THR A 583 -65.93 23.81 10.70
N PRO A 584 -64.73 23.52 11.28
CA PRO A 584 -63.99 22.26 11.61
C PRO A 584 -63.38 22.31 13.08
N PRO A 585 -62.44 21.44 13.59
CA PRO A 585 -61.00 21.33 13.16
C PRO A 585 -60.28 19.94 13.26
N SER A 586 -59.25 19.76 12.38
CA SER A 586 -57.90 19.12 12.52
C SER A 586 -57.71 17.67 13.05
N GLN A 587 -56.78 16.81 12.62
CA GLN A 587 -55.72 16.79 11.58
C GLN A 587 -55.08 15.37 11.59
N VAL A 588 -55.00 14.67 10.44
CA VAL A 588 -53.98 13.64 10.11
C VAL A 588 -53.72 13.77 8.59
N PRO A 589 -52.47 13.78 8.08
CA PRO A 589 -52.16 14.36 6.77
C PRO A 589 -52.43 13.40 5.59
N PRO A 590 -52.84 13.92 4.42
CA PRO A 590 -53.04 13.12 3.20
C PRO A 590 -51.77 13.01 2.35
N THR A 591 -51.68 11.89 1.63
CA THR A 591 -50.75 11.62 0.52
C THR A 591 -50.91 12.69 -0.58
N PRO A 592 -49.82 13.22 -1.19
CA PRO A 592 -49.94 14.30 -2.16
C PRO A 592 -50.55 13.82 -3.48
N PRO A 593 -51.32 14.65 -4.19
CA PRO A 593 -51.78 14.35 -5.54
C PRO A 593 -50.61 14.34 -6.52
N THR A 594 -50.52 13.32 -7.38
CA THR A 594 -49.60 13.27 -8.52
C THR A 594 -49.97 14.38 -9.51
N GLN A 595 -49.23 15.48 -9.44
CA GLN A 595 -49.31 16.59 -10.38
C GLN A 595 -48.76 16.12 -11.73
N ASN A 596 -49.61 16.03 -12.78
CA ASN A 596 -49.16 15.79 -14.15
C ASN A 596 -48.30 16.98 -14.63
N LEU A 597 -46.99 16.91 -14.38
CA LEU A 597 -46.02 17.90 -14.83
C LEU A 597 -45.83 17.82 -16.36
N PRO A 598 -45.61 18.94 -17.07
CA PRO A 598 -45.40 18.94 -18.50
C PRO A 598 -44.14 18.15 -18.87
N LYS A 599 -44.24 17.30 -19.91
CA LYS A 599 -43.13 16.47 -20.42
C LYS A 599 -42.54 17.08 -21.69
N THR A 600 -41.21 17.25 -21.76
CA THR A 600 -40.52 17.84 -22.92
C THR A 600 -39.36 16.96 -23.38
N ASN A 601 -39.31 16.58 -24.66
CA ASN A 601 -38.16 15.90 -25.24
C ASN A 601 -37.04 16.91 -25.52
N VAL A 602 -35.83 16.65 -25.03
CA VAL A 602 -34.66 17.53 -25.18
C VAL A 602 -33.61 17.04 -26.18
N TRP A 603 -33.84 15.89 -26.83
CA TRP A 603 -32.90 15.26 -27.75
C TRP A 603 -32.47 16.17 -28.89
N ASN A 604 -33.36 17.00 -29.43
CA ASN A 604 -33.01 17.87 -30.56
C ASN A 604 -31.87 18.85 -30.23
N GLY A 605 -31.72 19.28 -28.97
CA GLY A 605 -30.58 20.09 -28.55
C GLY A 605 -29.28 19.33 -28.48
N VAL A 606 -29.36 18.14 -27.90
CA VAL A 606 -28.25 17.19 -27.78
C VAL A 606 -27.76 16.79 -29.17
N TYR A 607 -28.68 16.48 -30.09
CA TYR A 607 -28.36 16.13 -31.48
C TYR A 607 -27.56 17.23 -32.19
N ASN A 608 -27.91 18.50 -31.97
CA ASN A 608 -27.22 19.63 -32.57
C ASN A 608 -26.00 20.12 -31.76
N LEU A 609 -25.66 19.45 -30.65
CA LEU A 609 -24.59 19.82 -29.71
C LEU A 609 -24.72 21.28 -29.23
N GLN A 610 -25.95 21.71 -28.91
CA GLN A 610 -26.25 23.05 -28.44
C GLN A 610 -26.47 23.08 -26.92
N ASN A 611 -26.02 24.16 -26.28
CA ASN A 611 -26.33 24.41 -24.88
C ASN A 611 -27.82 24.77 -24.73
N GLN A 612 -28.51 24.07 -23.85
CA GLN A 612 -29.92 24.30 -23.56
C GLN A 612 -30.14 24.47 -22.06
N THR A 613 -30.96 25.45 -21.72
CA THR A 613 -31.37 25.71 -20.33
C THR A 613 -32.90 25.72 -20.26
N TYR A 614 -33.44 24.92 -19.36
CA TYR A 614 -34.87 24.82 -19.11
C TYR A 614 -35.19 25.21 -17.67
N SER A 615 -35.94 26.30 -17.50
CA SER A 615 -36.21 26.93 -16.20
C SER A 615 -37.61 26.64 -15.63
N ASN A 616 -38.50 26.07 -16.45
CA ASN A 616 -39.88 25.75 -16.04
C ASN A 616 -39.94 24.43 -15.26
N LYS A 617 -40.96 24.29 -14.39
CA LYS A 617 -41.20 23.05 -13.66
C LYS A 617 -41.78 21.99 -14.59
N GLY A 618 -41.08 20.86 -14.76
CA GLY A 618 -41.46 19.82 -15.72
C GLY A 618 -40.56 18.58 -15.67
N VAL A 619 -40.92 17.58 -16.48
CA VAL A 619 -40.08 16.40 -16.75
C VAL A 619 -39.48 16.54 -18.15
N TYR A 620 -38.16 16.54 -18.22
CA TYR A 620 -37.39 16.61 -19.45
C TYR A 620 -36.86 15.22 -19.74
N TYR A 621 -36.92 14.77 -21.00
CA TYR A 621 -36.54 13.39 -21.31
C TYR A 621 -35.78 13.25 -22.63
N ILE A 622 -34.96 12.22 -22.71
CA ILE A 622 -34.37 11.66 -23.93
C ILE A 622 -34.80 10.21 -23.98
N ASP A 623 -35.57 9.82 -24.99
CA ASP A 623 -36.14 8.48 -25.09
C ASP A 623 -35.79 7.89 -26.45
N PRO A 624 -34.84 6.94 -26.53
CA PRO A 624 -34.44 6.33 -27.80
C PRO A 624 -35.52 5.46 -28.47
N ASN A 625 -36.62 5.13 -27.78
CA ASN A 625 -37.74 4.37 -28.34
C ASN A 625 -38.82 5.25 -28.97
N LEU A 626 -38.77 6.56 -28.71
CA LEU A 626 -39.67 7.52 -29.35
C LEU A 626 -39.27 7.64 -30.82
N SER A 627 -40.15 7.25 -31.74
CA SER A 627 -39.84 7.24 -33.17
C SER A 627 -39.83 8.64 -33.80
N GLY A 628 -39.05 8.81 -34.87
CA GLY A 628 -39.00 10.04 -35.67
C GLY A 628 -38.05 11.11 -35.15
N GLN A 629 -37.08 10.75 -34.32
CA GLN A 629 -36.08 11.68 -33.78
C GLN A 629 -34.88 11.86 -34.73
N SER A 630 -34.25 13.05 -34.67
CA SER A 630 -33.05 13.36 -35.47
C SER A 630 -31.88 12.44 -35.13
N GLY A 631 -31.21 11.87 -36.14
CA GLY A 631 -30.09 10.94 -35.92
C GLY A 631 -30.49 9.57 -35.36
N GLN A 632 -31.78 9.22 -35.43
CA GLN A 632 -32.30 7.94 -34.96
C GLN A 632 -32.18 6.85 -36.05
N SER A 633 -31.64 5.69 -35.68
CA SER A 633 -31.66 4.46 -36.47
C SER A 633 -32.10 3.30 -35.58
N GLY A 634 -33.28 2.73 -35.85
CA GLY A 634 -33.93 1.81 -34.91
C GLY A 634 -34.12 2.47 -33.54
N ASN A 635 -33.75 1.77 -32.46
CA ASN A 635 -33.75 2.32 -31.10
C ASN A 635 -32.40 2.96 -30.72
N THR A 636 -31.62 3.42 -31.69
CA THR A 636 -30.35 4.11 -31.45
C THR A 636 -30.47 5.59 -31.79
N LEU A 637 -30.23 6.46 -30.83
CA LEU A 637 -30.07 7.90 -31.02
C LEU A 637 -28.59 8.25 -31.12
N SER A 638 -28.17 8.89 -32.22
CA SER A 638 -26.76 9.22 -32.47
C SER A 638 -26.54 10.70 -32.77
N THR A 639 -25.42 11.26 -32.28
CA THR A 639 -24.93 12.59 -32.64
C THR A 639 -23.40 12.59 -32.81
N TYR A 640 -22.90 13.48 -33.65
CA TYR A 640 -21.48 13.60 -34.02
C TYR A 640 -21.09 15.07 -34.20
N THR A 641 -19.78 15.35 -34.17
CA THR A 641 -19.21 16.67 -34.52
C THR A 641 -18.13 16.51 -35.56
N ALA A 642 -18.19 17.32 -36.63
CA ALA A 642 -17.13 17.40 -37.63
C ALA A 642 -15.96 18.34 -37.20
N ASN A 643 -16.04 18.96 -36.01
CA ASN A 643 -14.98 19.83 -35.50
C ASN A 643 -13.82 19.01 -34.94
N LEU A 644 -12.62 19.22 -35.50
CA LEU A 644 -11.37 18.55 -35.14
C LEU A 644 -11.00 18.71 -33.65
N PHE A 645 -11.42 19.79 -33.00
CA PHE A 645 -11.16 20.05 -31.58
C PHE A 645 -12.30 19.60 -30.65
N GLY A 646 -13.28 18.87 -31.18
CA GLY A 646 -14.49 18.48 -30.45
C GLY A 646 -15.47 19.64 -30.25
N ARG A 647 -16.59 19.34 -29.60
CA ARG A 647 -17.62 20.31 -29.21
C ARG A 647 -18.20 19.89 -27.87
N SER A 648 -18.44 20.87 -27.00
CA SER A 648 -19.13 20.64 -25.72
C SER A 648 -20.56 21.15 -25.82
N PHE A 649 -21.48 20.44 -25.19
CA PHE A 649 -22.87 20.85 -25.02
C PHE A 649 -23.30 20.57 -23.57
N GLY A 650 -24.32 21.29 -23.11
CA GLY A 650 -24.91 21.10 -21.79
C GLY A 650 -26.43 21.22 -21.85
N VAL A 651 -27.12 20.31 -21.17
CA VAL A 651 -28.56 20.38 -20.91
C VAL A 651 -28.75 20.69 -19.43
N ASN A 652 -29.12 21.94 -19.12
CA ASN A 652 -29.29 22.42 -17.75
C ASN A 652 -30.78 22.50 -17.40
N ILE A 653 -31.21 21.68 -16.44
CA ILE A 653 -32.57 21.69 -15.90
C ILE A 653 -32.55 22.35 -14.53
N GLN A 654 -33.06 23.58 -14.44
CA GLN A 654 -32.96 24.38 -13.20
C GLN A 654 -34.03 23.99 -12.17
N ASN A 655 -35.25 23.66 -12.61
CA ASN A 655 -36.41 23.43 -11.74
C ASN A 655 -37.25 22.21 -12.15
N GLY A 656 -36.62 21.12 -12.61
CA GLY A 656 -37.32 19.92 -13.11
C GLY A 656 -36.48 18.65 -13.02
N THR A 657 -37.01 17.55 -13.53
CA THR A 657 -36.32 16.24 -13.56
C THR A 657 -35.87 15.94 -14.99
N LEU A 658 -34.59 15.58 -15.19
CA LEU A 658 -34.09 15.04 -16.46
C LEU A 658 -34.07 13.52 -16.39
N ILE A 659 -34.71 12.86 -17.36
CA ILE A 659 -34.72 11.40 -17.51
C ILE A 659 -33.99 11.05 -18.81
N ILE A 660 -32.99 10.19 -18.71
CA ILE A 660 -32.26 9.68 -19.88
C ILE A 660 -32.62 8.19 -19.99
N GLY A 661 -33.31 7.82 -21.07
CA GLY A 661 -33.62 6.43 -21.38
C GLY A 661 -35.12 6.13 -21.54
N ASN A 662 -36.07 6.91 -21.02
CA ASN A 662 -37.51 6.69 -21.24
C ASN A 662 -38.34 7.92 -20.85
N ASN A 663 -39.60 8.02 -21.30
CA ASN A 663 -40.59 9.00 -20.86
C ASN A 663 -41.60 8.45 -19.81
N THR A 664 -41.49 7.18 -19.42
CA THR A 664 -42.27 6.49 -18.36
C THR A 664 -41.37 5.97 -17.22
N GLU A 665 -41.98 5.57 -16.09
CA GLU A 665 -41.28 4.98 -14.93
C GLU A 665 -40.80 3.54 -15.15
N SER A 666 -41.15 2.92 -16.28
CA SER A 666 -40.67 1.59 -16.67
C SER A 666 -39.24 1.69 -17.23
N VAL A 667 -38.40 0.70 -16.91
CA VAL A 667 -37.05 0.59 -17.48
C VAL A 667 -37.16 0.47 -19.01
N ASN A 668 -36.27 1.16 -19.73
CA ASN A 668 -36.12 0.94 -21.17
C ASN A 668 -35.07 -0.14 -21.38
N ASP A 669 -35.55 -1.31 -21.81
CA ASP A 669 -34.73 -2.51 -21.94
C ASP A 669 -34.04 -2.59 -23.31
N ASN A 670 -34.42 -1.72 -24.26
CA ASN A 670 -33.96 -1.74 -25.64
C ASN A 670 -33.82 -0.30 -26.18
N GLY A 671 -32.72 0.38 -25.87
CA GLY A 671 -32.43 1.70 -26.43
C GLY A 671 -30.97 2.11 -26.24
N LEU A 672 -30.32 2.60 -27.30
CA LEU A 672 -28.94 3.04 -27.28
C LEU A 672 -28.87 4.56 -27.51
N ILE A 673 -28.14 5.28 -26.68
CA ILE A 673 -27.79 6.68 -26.92
C ILE A 673 -26.29 6.72 -27.17
N TRP A 674 -25.91 7.01 -28.41
CA TRP A 674 -24.53 7.06 -28.86
C TRP A 674 -24.12 8.52 -29.09
N ILE A 675 -23.23 9.04 -28.23
CA ILE A 675 -22.67 10.38 -28.37
C ILE A 675 -21.22 10.24 -28.84
N GLY A 676 -20.92 10.71 -30.05
CA GLY A 676 -19.56 10.67 -30.63
C GLY A 676 -19.35 9.53 -31.63
N HIS A 677 -20.22 9.43 -32.64
CA HIS A 677 -19.95 8.61 -33.82
C HIS A 677 -18.90 9.28 -34.73
#